data_AF-A0A251VEZ9-F1
#
_entry.id   AF-A0A251VEZ9-F1
#
_cell.length_a   1.000
_cell.length_b   1.000
_cell.length_c   1.000
_cell.angle_alpha   90.00
_cell.angle_beta   90.00
_cell.angle_gamma   90.00
#
_symmetry.space_group_name_H-M   'P 1'
#
loop_
_entity.id
_entity.type
_entity.pdbx_description
1 polymer ?
#
loop_
_entity_poly.entity_id
_entity_poly.type
_entity_poly.pdbx_seq_one_letter_code
_entity_poly.pdbx_strand_id
1 'polypeptide(L)'
;MITLSYANCLPRFRDRIHFEFDKHIACEVCVRVCPIDLPVVDWKLETNIRKKRLLNYSINFGIYIFCCSYEFLNKMKGGKFTFMVANDKGFKFSKIDRVLVCHEFLNKWPNAVFRALPREKSDRCPLLLSLVDSNFGPKPFQWFNSWLERDGCEKIIIDTLDGEYTEGSPDLLIANKFKRVREALKKWWVDIGDKEKGDYLEMTTDISSFEQKLEVAVLDEEDGDENSAFFHSVVNGRKAKNNIPGLLVDGEWVSKPTLVKKHIFQFFRNLFSSNISGRPKMFCGNLKTLPAESKDFLAATFSKEEVKEAVFECGSDRAPGPDGFNFFFLKKFWAVFEDDFVNLMEDFYHTGSINHGYSAAFITLIPKVKNPVGLTDYRPITLIGIISKVILKILANRIKKGFLNSIMQQMEFPDRWCLWIDGILKSARSSVLVNGLPTYIFQCEKGLRQGDPLSPFLFLLVMEAFMSLIDKASDNGVFEGLKIGNHGPTLSHLLYADDTLIVGKWSLDNCKNMIRILRIFHLCFGLKINLQKSNIFGINAEEDEVKVLADICGCKHGSVPFDYLGIKVGANMNRIRNWDPVIDKCKSRLKLWKAKSLSFGGRLILIKSVFAFFGRGMKMSKRYIGSLGMWLRALKNTGGLGITKLADVNLSLLTKWVWRYKTEGSCLLRRIIEVCHYSRKNWEILPLNRSLSGGWKALVSHLIKLEVKTNKVVSSFSVVIGNGMDVRFWIDKWRGSKPFKEDYPNLFRLAVDKQATVKDSWDAASSVLTCRWKSNLFSDSVRHELELLKARLVGTQFFEAPDHWTWNGNSDGTFKVADFKQSHLSDHNQTQHHVLRKNSWVPLKVRIFVWRLELNRLPTKDELQKRQVQLPNNLCVLCDVSAESTLHLFTGCGCSFGVWIAIGAWCKLDPIYAFDVSDLLQLGLGSRNKKASKIIQGIVMVTMWVLWNGGNEKIFQGKEAQVVELVAKVKSLSFLWLRSRSKFNNCLSMTEEYELSTYDCHELNYNQIALSRLPMSITKDYTIGTLLNLP
;
A
#
# COMPACT_ATOMS: atom_id res chain seq x y z
N MET A 1 -10.79 -31.19 -19.93
CA MET A 1 -11.74 -31.71 -20.94
C MET A 1 -13.15 -31.30 -20.55
N ILE A 2 -13.85 -30.54 -21.38
CA ILE A 2 -15.32 -30.53 -21.36
C ILE A 2 -15.72 -31.15 -22.70
N THR A 3 -16.13 -32.40 -22.63
CA THR A 3 -16.74 -33.16 -23.72
C THR A 3 -18.11 -32.53 -24.02
N LEU A 4 -18.19 -31.71 -25.07
CA LEU A 4 -19.47 -31.37 -25.68
C LEU A 4 -19.92 -32.59 -26.50
N SER A 5 -20.92 -33.31 -25.97
CA SER A 5 -21.66 -34.37 -26.64
C SER A 5 -22.32 -33.85 -27.92
N TYR A 6 -21.67 -34.08 -29.07
CA TYR A 6 -22.28 -34.01 -30.41
C TYR A 6 -21.54 -34.91 -31.41
N ALA A 7 -21.18 -36.12 -30.99
CA ALA A 7 -20.60 -37.13 -31.88
C ALA A 7 -21.48 -38.38 -31.89
N ASN A 8 -22.56 -38.34 -32.70
CA ASN A 8 -23.18 -39.55 -33.25
C ASN A 8 -24.03 -39.31 -34.51
N CYS A 9 -23.75 -38.28 -35.30
CA CYS A 9 -24.31 -38.15 -36.65
C CYS A 9 -23.33 -37.44 -37.59
N LEU A 10 -22.87 -38.19 -38.60
CA LEU A 10 -22.16 -37.78 -39.84
C LEU A 10 -20.61 -37.60 -39.80
N PRO A 11 -19.85 -38.51 -40.45
CA PRO A 11 -18.38 -38.46 -40.53
C PRO A 11 -17.77 -37.46 -41.55
N ARG A 12 -18.55 -36.56 -42.18
CA ARG A 12 -18.13 -35.90 -43.44
C ARG A 12 -17.51 -34.49 -43.35
N PHE A 13 -17.22 -33.95 -42.17
CA PHE A 13 -16.76 -32.54 -42.03
C PHE A 13 -15.53 -32.34 -41.13
N ARG A 14 -14.63 -33.33 -41.03
CA ARG A 14 -13.49 -33.26 -40.09
C ARG A 14 -12.32 -32.37 -40.53
N ASP A 15 -12.21 -31.97 -41.80
CA ASP A 15 -10.91 -31.51 -42.33
C ASP A 15 -10.77 -30.04 -42.73
N ARG A 16 -11.71 -29.14 -42.39
CA ARG A 16 -11.52 -27.71 -42.69
C ARG A 16 -12.20 -26.84 -41.64
N ILE A 17 -11.43 -26.29 -40.68
CA ILE A 17 -11.55 -24.95 -40.07
C ILE A 17 -10.48 -24.83 -38.97
N HIS A 18 -9.53 -23.90 -39.15
CA HIS A 18 -8.64 -23.42 -38.09
C HIS A 18 -9.31 -22.23 -37.37
N PHE A 19 -9.30 -22.25 -36.04
CA PHE A 19 -9.58 -21.07 -35.20
C PHE A 19 -8.37 -20.85 -34.29
N GLU A 20 -7.66 -19.73 -34.46
CA GLU A 20 -6.73 -19.23 -33.45
C GLU A 20 -7.48 -18.30 -32.51
N PHE A 21 -7.83 -18.81 -31.34
CA PHE A 21 -8.09 -17.99 -30.16
C PHE A 21 -7.41 -18.65 -28.97
N ASP A 22 -6.91 -17.83 -28.05
CA ASP A 22 -6.50 -18.25 -26.72
C ASP A 22 -7.60 -19.13 -26.09
N LYS A 23 -7.24 -20.31 -25.55
CA LYS A 23 -8.17 -21.31 -24.99
C LYS A 23 -9.13 -20.71 -23.94
N HIS A 24 -8.75 -19.60 -23.31
CA HIS A 24 -9.61 -18.86 -22.39
C HIS A 24 -10.70 -18.00 -23.07
N ILE A 25 -10.44 -17.45 -24.26
CA ILE A 25 -11.39 -16.60 -25.01
C ILE A 25 -12.42 -17.46 -25.75
N ALA A 26 -12.03 -18.64 -26.25
CA ALA A 26 -12.94 -19.57 -26.90
C ALA A 26 -14.06 -20.10 -25.96
N CYS A 27 -13.83 -20.11 -24.64
CA CYS A 27 -14.85 -20.45 -23.65
C CYS A 27 -15.88 -19.31 -23.42
N GLU A 28 -15.52 -18.06 -23.74
CA GLU A 28 -16.34 -16.85 -23.47
C GLU A 28 -17.05 -16.31 -24.74
N VAL A 29 -16.59 -16.72 -25.93
CA VAL A 29 -17.12 -16.29 -27.24
C VAL A 29 -17.41 -17.51 -28.11
N CYS A 30 -18.67 -17.66 -28.53
CA CYS A 30 -19.06 -18.69 -29.48
C CYS A 30 -19.31 -18.05 -30.85
N VAL A 31 -18.44 -18.35 -31.82
CA VAL A 31 -18.43 -17.66 -33.14
C VAL A 31 -19.37 -18.33 -34.16
N ARG A 32 -20.07 -19.42 -33.82
CA ARG A 32 -20.96 -20.08 -34.78
C ARG A 32 -22.18 -20.73 -34.13
N VAL A 33 -23.32 -20.06 -34.25
CA VAL A 33 -24.64 -20.70 -34.17
C VAL A 33 -25.18 -20.70 -35.58
N CYS A 34 -25.23 -21.85 -36.25
CA CYS A 34 -25.79 -21.96 -37.60
C CYS A 34 -27.28 -22.27 -37.47
N PRO A 35 -28.20 -21.33 -37.79
CA PRO A 35 -29.63 -21.63 -37.81
C PRO A 35 -29.96 -22.08 -39.23
N ILE A 36 -29.46 -23.24 -39.66
CA ILE A 36 -29.76 -23.67 -41.03
C ILE A 36 -31.23 -24.04 -41.22
N ASP A 37 -32.01 -24.35 -40.17
CA ASP A 37 -33.47 -24.54 -40.30
C ASP A 37 -34.24 -24.22 -39.01
N LEU A 38 -34.24 -22.96 -38.57
CA LEU A 38 -35.24 -22.51 -37.59
C LEU A 38 -36.36 -21.77 -38.32
N PRO A 39 -37.50 -22.42 -38.63
CA PRO A 39 -38.64 -21.70 -39.17
C PRO A 39 -39.14 -20.70 -38.13
N VAL A 40 -39.39 -19.46 -38.56
CA VAL A 40 -40.30 -18.56 -37.85
C VAL A 40 -41.64 -19.30 -37.81
N VAL A 41 -42.03 -19.80 -36.63
CA VAL A 41 -43.26 -20.58 -36.51
C VAL A 41 -44.43 -19.62 -36.38
N ASP A 42 -45.15 -19.49 -37.48
CA ASP A 42 -46.52 -19.04 -37.52
C ASP A 42 -47.40 -20.08 -36.79
N TRP A 43 -48.25 -19.62 -35.87
CA TRP A 43 -48.90 -20.41 -34.83
C TRP A 43 -50.14 -21.18 -35.32
N LYS A 44 -50.06 -21.86 -36.47
CA LYS A 44 -51.17 -22.69 -36.96
C LYS A 44 -50.75 -24.10 -37.39
N LEU A 45 -51.21 -25.03 -36.56
CA LEU A 45 -51.50 -26.45 -36.78
C LEU A 45 -50.35 -27.44 -37.02
N GLU A 46 -50.36 -28.43 -36.13
CA GLU A 46 -49.44 -29.56 -35.99
C GLU A 46 -49.59 -30.60 -37.10
N THR A 47 -48.52 -31.39 -37.32
CA THR A 47 -48.55 -32.84 -37.64
C THR A 47 -47.16 -33.43 -37.94
N ASN A 48 -46.11 -32.62 -38.10
CA ASN A 48 -44.82 -33.15 -38.55
C ASN A 48 -43.80 -33.35 -37.40
N ILE A 49 -43.48 -34.60 -37.08
CA ILE A 49 -42.55 -35.02 -36.01
C ILE A 49 -41.15 -34.39 -36.17
N ARG A 50 -40.70 -34.14 -37.41
CA ARG A 50 -39.44 -33.43 -37.69
C ARG A 50 -39.47 -31.96 -37.24
N LYS A 51 -40.60 -31.26 -37.41
CA LYS A 51 -40.77 -29.88 -36.95
C LYS A 51 -40.90 -29.81 -35.42
N LYS A 52 -41.53 -30.79 -34.76
CA LYS A 52 -41.62 -30.87 -33.29
C LYS A 52 -40.25 -31.06 -32.63
N ARG A 53 -39.36 -31.88 -33.24
CA ARG A 53 -37.96 -31.99 -32.81
C ARG A 53 -37.21 -30.67 -32.97
N LEU A 54 -37.31 -29.99 -34.13
CA LEU A 54 -36.67 -28.69 -34.36
C LEU A 54 -37.20 -27.59 -33.42
N LEU A 55 -38.50 -27.58 -33.12
CA LEU A 55 -39.11 -26.66 -32.16
C LEU A 55 -38.56 -26.88 -30.74
N ASN A 56 -38.44 -28.15 -30.31
CA ASN A 56 -37.83 -28.50 -29.03
C ASN A 56 -36.34 -28.13 -28.97
N TYR A 57 -35.58 -28.25 -30.07
CA TYR A 57 -34.20 -27.76 -30.13
C TYR A 57 -34.12 -26.24 -30.06
N SER A 58 -35.03 -25.50 -30.72
CA SER A 58 -35.09 -24.03 -30.64
C SER A 58 -35.43 -23.53 -29.24
N ILE A 59 -36.41 -24.17 -28.59
CA ILE A 59 -36.86 -23.84 -27.24
C ILE A 59 -35.74 -24.21 -26.24
N ASN A 60 -35.11 -25.38 -26.36
CA ASN A 60 -33.99 -25.77 -25.50
C ASN A 60 -32.74 -24.90 -25.71
N PHE A 61 -32.46 -24.45 -26.94
CA PHE A 61 -31.34 -23.54 -27.20
C PHE A 61 -31.63 -22.11 -26.70
N GLY A 62 -32.87 -21.62 -26.85
CA GLY A 62 -33.32 -20.37 -26.23
C GLY A 62 -33.26 -20.41 -24.70
N ILE A 63 -33.69 -21.52 -24.09
CA ILE A 63 -33.57 -21.79 -22.65
C ILE A 63 -32.09 -21.89 -22.24
N TYR A 64 -31.22 -22.50 -23.06
CA TYR A 64 -29.78 -22.56 -22.80
C TYR A 64 -29.12 -21.18 -22.83
N ILE A 65 -29.46 -20.33 -23.80
CA ILE A 65 -29.00 -18.92 -23.86
C ILE A 65 -29.46 -18.16 -22.60
N PHE A 66 -30.71 -18.34 -22.19
CA PHE A 66 -31.29 -17.69 -21.01
C PHE A 66 -30.68 -18.19 -19.68
N CYS A 67 -30.55 -19.50 -19.50
CA CYS A 67 -29.98 -20.13 -18.30
C CYS A 67 -28.47 -19.90 -18.15
N CYS A 68 -27.73 -19.79 -19.26
CA CYS A 68 -26.29 -19.54 -19.26
C CYS A 68 -25.92 -18.06 -19.45
N SER A 69 -26.89 -17.13 -19.49
CA SER A 69 -26.68 -15.68 -19.59
C SER A 69 -25.80 -15.23 -20.77
N TYR A 70 -26.02 -15.83 -21.95
CA TYR A 70 -25.38 -15.43 -23.20
C TYR A 70 -26.23 -14.42 -23.98
N GLU A 71 -25.60 -13.49 -24.69
CA GLU A 71 -26.27 -12.49 -25.54
C GLU A 71 -25.65 -12.46 -26.94
N PHE A 72 -26.41 -12.02 -27.95
CA PHE A 72 -25.91 -11.82 -29.30
C PHE A 72 -25.20 -10.46 -29.42
N LEU A 73 -23.97 -10.46 -29.92
CA LEU A 73 -23.25 -9.24 -30.26
C LEU A 73 -23.87 -8.65 -31.55
N ASN A 74 -24.67 -7.59 -31.43
CA ASN A 74 -25.52 -7.12 -32.55
C ASN A 74 -24.85 -6.13 -33.52
N LYS A 75 -23.67 -5.58 -33.19
CA LYS A 75 -22.98 -4.55 -33.99
C LYS A 75 -21.97 -5.16 -34.98
N MET A 76 -22.43 -5.49 -36.20
CA MET A 76 -21.59 -5.90 -37.33
C MET A 76 -21.17 -4.68 -38.18
N LYS A 77 -19.88 -4.58 -38.53
CA LYS A 77 -19.35 -3.56 -39.47
C LYS A 77 -18.77 -4.24 -40.74
N GLY A 78 -18.57 -3.50 -41.83
CA GLY A 78 -18.06 -4.07 -43.08
C GLY A 78 -19.18 -4.60 -44.00
N GLY A 79 -18.95 -5.74 -44.66
CA GLY A 79 -19.90 -6.33 -45.62
C GLY A 79 -21.29 -6.58 -45.02
N LYS A 80 -22.36 -6.33 -45.79
CA LYS A 80 -23.76 -6.46 -45.32
C LYS A 80 -24.21 -7.92 -45.15
N PHE A 81 -23.53 -8.87 -45.79
CA PHE A 81 -23.84 -10.30 -45.81
C PHE A 81 -22.56 -11.10 -45.50
N THR A 82 -22.70 -12.24 -44.82
CA THR A 82 -21.56 -13.09 -44.40
C THR A 82 -21.41 -14.36 -45.24
N PHE A 83 -22.42 -14.67 -46.06
CA PHE A 83 -22.49 -15.85 -46.90
C PHE A 83 -23.10 -15.54 -48.27
N MET A 84 -22.55 -16.15 -49.31
CA MET A 84 -23.02 -16.02 -50.68
C MET A 84 -22.89 -17.32 -51.45
N VAL A 85 -23.97 -17.73 -52.11
CA VAL A 85 -23.98 -18.91 -52.98
C VAL A 85 -24.49 -18.52 -54.35
N ALA A 86 -23.74 -18.91 -55.38
CA ALA A 86 -24.19 -18.87 -56.76
C ALA A 86 -25.08 -20.09 -57.03
N ASN A 87 -26.22 -19.86 -57.67
CA ASN A 87 -27.08 -20.90 -58.20
C ASN A 87 -27.55 -20.50 -59.61
N ASP A 88 -28.15 -21.44 -60.33
CA ASP A 88 -28.54 -21.26 -61.75
C ASP A 88 -29.53 -20.11 -62.00
N LYS A 89 -30.03 -19.47 -60.93
CA LYS A 89 -30.95 -18.32 -60.95
C LYS A 89 -30.33 -17.01 -60.41
N GLY A 90 -29.05 -16.99 -60.05
CA GLY A 90 -28.34 -15.79 -59.58
C GLY A 90 -27.45 -16.00 -58.34
N PHE A 91 -27.20 -14.93 -57.58
CA PHE A 91 -26.46 -15.00 -56.31
C PHE A 91 -27.42 -14.80 -55.13
N LYS A 92 -27.44 -15.76 -54.19
CA LYS A 92 -28.17 -15.64 -52.94
C LYS A 92 -27.25 -15.13 -51.83
N PHE A 93 -27.60 -14.00 -51.22
CA PHE A 93 -26.85 -13.38 -50.13
C PHE A 93 -27.59 -13.56 -48.80
N SER A 94 -26.91 -14.05 -47.77
CA SER A 94 -27.51 -14.27 -46.44
C SER A 94 -26.55 -13.84 -45.33
N LYS A 95 -27.10 -13.37 -44.22
CA LYS A 95 -26.35 -13.08 -42.98
C LYS A 95 -26.57 -14.24 -41.99
N ILE A 96 -25.77 -15.29 -42.13
CA ILE A 96 -25.93 -16.53 -41.37
C ILE A 96 -25.01 -16.62 -40.15
N ASP A 97 -23.95 -15.83 -40.10
CA ASP A 97 -22.96 -15.89 -39.02
C ASP A 97 -23.26 -14.81 -37.95
N ARG A 98 -23.38 -15.26 -36.70
CA ARG A 98 -23.66 -14.41 -35.53
C ARG A 98 -22.68 -14.76 -34.41
N VAL A 99 -22.28 -13.77 -33.62
CA VAL A 99 -21.37 -13.95 -32.48
C VAL A 99 -22.18 -13.96 -31.19
N LEU A 100 -22.10 -15.05 -30.44
CA LEU A 100 -22.69 -15.20 -29.11
C LEU A 100 -21.62 -14.93 -28.04
N VAL A 101 -21.94 -14.10 -27.05
CA VAL A 101 -20.99 -13.68 -26.00
C VAL A 101 -21.63 -13.83 -24.63
N CYS A 102 -20.86 -14.27 -23.62
CA CYS A 102 -21.40 -14.31 -22.25
C CYS A 102 -21.46 -12.90 -21.65
N HIS A 103 -22.27 -12.73 -20.61
CA HIS A 103 -22.32 -11.45 -19.91
C HIS A 103 -20.95 -11.04 -19.31
N GLU A 104 -20.12 -12.01 -18.93
CA GLU A 104 -18.74 -11.75 -18.47
C GLU A 104 -17.84 -11.18 -19.59
N PHE A 105 -18.02 -11.64 -20.83
CA PHE A 105 -17.34 -11.11 -22.00
C PHE A 105 -17.76 -9.67 -22.29
N LEU A 106 -19.07 -9.36 -22.31
CA LEU A 106 -19.56 -8.00 -22.52
C LEU A 106 -19.14 -7.04 -21.40
N ASN A 107 -19.02 -7.54 -20.17
CA ASN A 107 -18.50 -6.76 -19.04
C ASN A 107 -17.00 -6.44 -19.19
N LYS A 108 -16.22 -7.39 -19.73
CA LYS A 108 -14.78 -7.18 -20.01
C LYS A 108 -14.57 -6.30 -21.25
N TRP A 109 -15.45 -6.39 -22.25
CA TRP A 109 -15.30 -5.74 -23.55
C TRP A 109 -16.63 -5.15 -24.07
N PRO A 110 -17.15 -4.10 -23.42
CA PRO A 110 -18.48 -3.55 -23.73
C PRO A 110 -18.58 -2.91 -25.12
N ASN A 111 -17.44 -2.59 -25.74
CA ASN A 111 -17.35 -1.98 -27.07
C ASN A 111 -16.92 -2.98 -28.16
N ALA A 112 -16.94 -4.29 -27.89
CA ALA A 112 -16.67 -5.30 -28.89
C ALA A 112 -17.62 -5.15 -30.09
N VAL A 113 -17.06 -5.15 -31.30
CA VAL A 113 -17.80 -5.20 -32.57
C VAL A 113 -17.14 -6.25 -33.44
N PHE A 114 -17.89 -6.86 -34.35
CA PHE A 114 -17.31 -7.79 -35.32
C PHE A 114 -17.43 -7.23 -36.73
N ARG A 115 -16.44 -7.50 -37.57
CA ARG A 115 -16.36 -7.01 -38.95
C ARG A 115 -16.31 -8.20 -39.91
N ALA A 116 -17.14 -8.17 -40.96
CA ALA A 116 -16.99 -9.08 -42.09
C ALA A 116 -15.89 -8.55 -43.03
N LEU A 117 -14.85 -9.36 -43.24
CA LEU A 117 -13.71 -9.06 -44.12
C LEU A 117 -14.03 -9.39 -45.59
N PRO A 118 -13.28 -8.82 -46.56
CA PRO A 118 -13.43 -9.14 -47.97
C PRO A 118 -13.28 -10.65 -48.23
N ARG A 119 -14.13 -11.16 -49.12
CA ARG A 119 -14.05 -12.54 -49.62
C ARG A 119 -12.98 -12.59 -50.70
N GLU A 120 -11.89 -13.32 -50.47
CA GLU A 120 -10.88 -13.50 -51.51
C GLU A 120 -11.22 -14.75 -52.35
N LYS A 121 -11.40 -15.92 -51.71
CA LYS A 121 -11.65 -17.20 -52.39
C LYS A 121 -12.68 -18.12 -51.71
N SER A 122 -13.47 -17.60 -50.75
CA SER A 122 -14.48 -18.38 -50.02
C SER A 122 -15.91 -17.86 -50.28
N ASP A 123 -16.87 -18.78 -50.25
CA ASP A 123 -18.32 -18.56 -50.16
C ASP A 123 -18.74 -17.86 -48.83
N ARG A 124 -17.80 -17.71 -47.89
CA ARG A 124 -17.96 -17.05 -46.60
C ARG A 124 -16.98 -15.89 -46.42
N CYS A 125 -17.44 -14.85 -45.73
CA CYS A 125 -16.56 -13.78 -45.26
C CYS A 125 -15.87 -14.18 -43.95
N PRO A 126 -14.53 -14.06 -43.84
CA PRO A 126 -13.85 -14.14 -42.56
C PRO A 126 -14.39 -13.07 -41.61
N LEU A 127 -14.57 -13.41 -40.34
CA LEU A 127 -15.07 -12.48 -39.32
C LEU A 127 -13.92 -12.07 -38.39
N LEU A 128 -13.67 -10.76 -38.31
CA LEU A 128 -12.72 -10.16 -37.39
C LEU A 128 -13.46 -9.54 -36.21
N LEU A 129 -13.27 -10.09 -35.01
CA LEU A 129 -13.75 -9.47 -33.77
C LEU A 129 -12.77 -8.36 -33.36
N SER A 130 -13.26 -7.12 -33.28
CA SER A 130 -12.48 -5.94 -32.93
C SER A 130 -13.04 -5.31 -31.65
N LEU A 131 -12.16 -5.13 -30.67
CA LEU A 131 -12.46 -4.44 -29.43
C LEU A 131 -12.26 -2.94 -29.68
N VAL A 132 -13.34 -2.21 -30.00
CA VAL A 132 -13.19 -0.79 -30.36
C VAL A 132 -12.89 0.01 -29.09
N ASP A 133 -11.66 0.48 -28.97
CA ASP A 133 -11.36 1.66 -28.17
C ASP A 133 -12.18 2.82 -28.77
N SER A 134 -13.13 3.35 -28.02
CA SER A 134 -13.70 4.66 -28.32
C SER A 134 -12.54 5.66 -28.40
N ASN A 135 -12.21 6.14 -29.60
CA ASN A 135 -11.04 6.99 -29.81
C ASN A 135 -11.34 8.41 -29.29
N PHE A 136 -10.81 8.73 -28.11
CA PHE A 136 -10.89 10.06 -27.47
C PHE A 136 -9.66 10.95 -27.83
N GLY A 137 -8.75 10.49 -28.70
CA GLY A 137 -7.49 11.15 -29.08
C GLY A 137 -6.20 10.40 -28.68
N PRO A 138 -5.01 10.95 -28.95
CA PRO A 138 -3.71 10.34 -28.62
C PRO A 138 -3.37 10.44 -27.14
N LYS A 139 -2.99 9.31 -26.51
CA LYS A 139 -2.67 9.25 -25.08
C LYS A 139 -1.34 9.97 -24.79
N PRO A 140 -1.23 10.73 -23.69
CA PRO A 140 0.02 11.36 -23.28
C PRO A 140 1.07 10.29 -22.98
N PHE A 141 2.34 10.64 -23.25
CA PHE A 141 3.47 9.75 -22.99
C PHE A 141 3.58 9.42 -21.50
N GLN A 142 3.91 8.16 -21.20
CA GLN A 142 4.15 7.68 -19.85
C GLN A 142 5.39 6.79 -19.86
N TRP A 143 6.35 7.12 -19.01
CA TRP A 143 7.51 6.30 -18.70
C TRP A 143 7.11 5.03 -17.95
N PHE A 144 7.72 3.90 -18.34
CA PHE A 144 7.62 2.63 -17.64
C PHE A 144 9.01 2.20 -17.15
N ASN A 145 9.15 1.92 -15.85
CA ASN A 145 10.45 1.52 -15.28
C ASN A 145 11.02 0.24 -15.93
N SER A 146 10.14 -0.65 -16.40
CA SER A 146 10.53 -1.90 -17.08
C SER A 146 11.24 -1.65 -18.41
N TRP A 147 11.18 -0.45 -18.99
CA TRP A 147 11.95 -0.13 -20.19
C TRP A 147 13.46 -0.17 -19.95
N LEU A 148 13.92 0.06 -18.72
CA LEU A 148 15.34 -0.07 -18.36
C LEU A 148 15.84 -1.52 -18.32
N GLU A 149 14.92 -2.49 -18.30
CA GLU A 149 15.26 -3.91 -18.40
C GLU A 149 15.46 -4.33 -19.86
N ARG A 150 15.17 -3.46 -20.82
CA ARG A 150 15.35 -3.71 -22.26
C ARG A 150 16.66 -3.12 -22.76
N ASP A 151 17.34 -3.88 -23.59
CA ASP A 151 18.62 -3.49 -24.17
C ASP A 151 18.53 -2.19 -24.99
N GLY A 152 19.55 -1.35 -24.87
CA GLY A 152 19.65 -0.07 -25.56
C GLY A 152 18.86 1.09 -24.95
N CYS A 153 17.92 0.85 -24.01
CA CYS A 153 17.13 1.94 -23.41
C CYS A 153 18.00 2.96 -22.67
N GLU A 154 18.91 2.48 -21.80
CA GLU A 154 19.76 3.36 -20.99
C GLU A 154 20.74 4.16 -21.86
N LYS A 155 21.32 3.51 -22.87
CA LYS A 155 22.22 4.14 -23.84
C LYS A 155 21.54 5.31 -24.57
N ILE A 156 20.33 5.10 -25.11
CA ILE A 156 19.60 6.15 -25.84
C ILE A 156 19.28 7.35 -24.96
N ILE A 157 18.99 7.12 -23.68
CA ILE A 157 18.72 8.21 -22.73
C ILE A 157 20.01 9.01 -22.49
N ILE A 158 21.14 8.35 -22.23
CA ILE A 158 22.44 9.01 -21.99
C ILE A 158 22.86 9.78 -23.25
N ASP A 159 22.87 9.14 -24.42
CA ASP A 159 23.24 9.75 -25.70
C ASP A 159 22.37 10.99 -26.01
N THR A 160 21.08 10.95 -25.65
CA THR A 160 20.18 12.11 -25.82
C THR A 160 20.48 13.24 -24.84
N LEU A 161 20.89 12.91 -23.60
CA LEU A 161 21.17 13.88 -22.55
C LEU A 161 22.55 14.54 -22.68
N ASP A 162 23.50 13.92 -23.37
CA ASP A 162 24.85 14.45 -23.61
C ASP A 162 24.90 15.57 -24.67
N GLY A 163 23.79 15.90 -25.33
CA GLY A 163 23.72 17.01 -26.29
C GLY A 163 23.80 18.40 -25.63
N GLU A 164 24.03 19.45 -26.43
CA GLU A 164 24.04 20.83 -25.94
C GLU A 164 22.62 21.37 -25.64
N TYR A 165 22.49 22.07 -24.50
CA TYR A 165 21.26 22.72 -24.01
C TYR A 165 21.60 24.11 -23.45
N THR A 166 21.62 25.14 -24.30
CA THR A 166 22.16 26.48 -23.93
C THR A 166 21.14 27.61 -23.95
N GLU A 167 19.94 27.40 -24.49
CA GLU A 167 18.93 28.46 -24.67
C GLU A 167 17.70 28.29 -23.75
N GLY A 168 17.40 29.34 -22.98
CA GLY A 168 16.18 29.46 -22.19
C GLY A 168 16.41 29.56 -20.68
N SER A 169 15.33 29.77 -19.92
CA SER A 169 15.35 29.72 -18.46
C SER A 169 15.60 28.30 -17.94
N PRO A 170 16.10 28.11 -16.71
CA PRO A 170 16.47 26.78 -16.20
C PRO A 170 15.35 25.73 -16.24
N ASP A 171 14.10 26.12 -15.99
CA ASP A 171 12.93 25.23 -16.12
C ASP A 171 12.64 24.81 -17.57
N LEU A 172 12.85 25.72 -18.53
CA LEU A 172 12.73 25.45 -19.97
C LEU A 172 13.83 24.49 -20.43
N LEU A 173 15.05 24.63 -19.94
CA LEU A 173 16.17 23.72 -20.23
C LEU A 173 15.84 22.28 -19.80
N ILE A 174 15.40 22.09 -18.55
CA ILE A 174 15.00 20.76 -18.04
C ILE A 174 13.85 20.19 -18.87
N ALA A 175 12.85 21.02 -19.20
CA ALA A 175 11.72 20.58 -19.98
C ALA A 175 12.10 20.18 -21.42
N ASN A 176 13.06 20.89 -22.03
CA ASN A 176 13.61 20.55 -23.34
C ASN A 176 14.38 19.22 -23.29
N LYS A 177 15.17 18.96 -22.23
CA LYS A 177 15.79 17.65 -21.98
C LYS A 177 14.73 16.54 -21.93
N PHE A 178 13.68 16.70 -21.12
CA PHE A 178 12.58 15.73 -21.05
C PHE A 178 11.86 15.54 -22.39
N LYS A 179 11.68 16.62 -23.17
CA LYS A 179 11.05 16.54 -24.49
C LYS A 179 11.90 15.72 -25.46
N ARG A 180 13.21 15.99 -25.56
CA ARG A 180 14.12 15.24 -26.45
C ARG A 180 14.18 13.77 -26.05
N VAL A 181 14.34 13.46 -24.76
CA VAL A 181 14.34 12.07 -24.27
C VAL A 181 13.03 11.36 -24.60
N ARG A 182 11.89 12.04 -24.43
CA ARG A 182 10.58 11.48 -24.79
C ARG A 182 10.48 11.15 -26.28
N GLU A 183 10.96 12.03 -27.15
CA GLU A 183 10.93 11.83 -28.60
C GLU A 183 11.86 10.68 -29.01
N ALA A 184 13.08 10.62 -28.45
CA ALA A 184 14.03 9.53 -28.65
C ALA A 184 13.45 8.18 -28.19
N LEU A 185 12.86 8.11 -26.99
CA LEU A 185 12.23 6.90 -26.46
C LEU A 185 11.01 6.46 -27.28
N LYS A 186 10.22 7.39 -27.82
CA LYS A 186 9.11 7.05 -28.72
C LYS A 186 9.60 6.40 -30.01
N LYS A 187 10.67 6.95 -30.61
CA LYS A 187 11.28 6.39 -31.81
C LYS A 187 11.86 5.00 -31.51
N TRP A 188 12.67 4.90 -30.46
CA TRP A 188 13.22 3.64 -29.99
C TRP A 188 12.17 2.56 -29.71
N TRP A 189 11.04 2.93 -29.10
CA TRP A 189 9.95 1.98 -28.82
C TRP A 189 9.29 1.45 -30.10
N VAL A 190 9.18 2.28 -31.14
CA VAL A 190 8.69 1.83 -32.46
C VAL A 190 9.71 0.89 -33.09
N ASP A 191 10.99 1.26 -33.08
CA ASP A 191 12.07 0.47 -33.67
C ASP A 191 12.20 -0.91 -32.99
N ILE A 192 12.12 -0.97 -31.65
CA ILE A 192 12.05 -2.22 -30.90
C ILE A 192 10.76 -2.98 -31.22
N GLY A 193 9.61 -2.31 -31.27
CA GLY A 193 8.34 -2.97 -31.54
C GLY A 193 8.30 -3.62 -32.92
N ASP A 194 8.97 -3.04 -33.91
CA ASP A 194 9.07 -3.60 -35.26
C ASP A 194 10.11 -4.71 -35.34
N LYS A 195 11.23 -4.59 -34.61
CA LYS A 195 12.21 -5.68 -34.44
C LYS A 195 11.60 -6.89 -33.72
N GLU A 196 10.96 -6.66 -32.57
CA GLU A 196 10.26 -7.70 -31.79
C GLU A 196 9.12 -8.35 -32.59
N LYS A 197 8.43 -7.62 -33.49
CA LYS A 197 7.45 -8.25 -34.39
C LYS A 197 8.09 -9.11 -35.46
N GLY A 198 9.25 -8.72 -35.98
CA GLY A 198 10.05 -9.54 -36.89
C GLY A 198 10.49 -10.83 -36.20
N ASP A 199 11.08 -10.70 -35.01
CA ASP A 199 11.53 -11.81 -34.18
C ASP A 199 10.34 -12.69 -33.74
N TYR A 200 9.18 -12.10 -33.44
CA TYR A 200 7.96 -12.84 -33.11
C TYR A 200 7.41 -13.60 -34.32
N LEU A 201 7.42 -13.03 -35.52
CA LEU A 201 6.97 -13.71 -36.73
C LEU A 201 7.90 -14.90 -37.07
N GLU A 202 9.21 -14.71 -36.88
CA GLU A 202 10.23 -15.75 -37.01
C GLU A 202 10.04 -16.85 -35.96
N MET A 203 9.92 -16.49 -34.68
CA MET A 203 9.60 -17.42 -33.58
C MET A 203 8.24 -18.11 -33.74
N THR A 204 7.22 -17.48 -34.32
CA THR A 204 5.90 -18.12 -34.53
C THR A 204 5.98 -19.15 -35.67
N THR A 205 6.86 -18.91 -36.64
CA THR A 205 7.18 -19.86 -37.72
C THR A 205 7.96 -21.05 -37.15
N ASP A 206 8.90 -20.80 -36.24
CA ASP A 206 9.62 -21.84 -35.50
C ASP A 206 8.69 -22.61 -34.55
N ILE A 207 7.80 -21.92 -33.82
CA ILE A 207 6.78 -22.52 -32.96
C ILE A 207 5.83 -23.40 -33.77
N SER A 208 5.42 -22.98 -34.97
CA SER A 208 4.60 -23.83 -35.86
C SER A 208 5.35 -25.11 -36.27
N SER A 209 6.67 -25.04 -36.45
CA SER A 209 7.53 -26.20 -36.70
C SER A 209 7.75 -27.08 -35.44
N PHE A 210 7.69 -26.48 -34.24
CA PHE A 210 7.76 -27.15 -32.95
C PHE A 210 6.41 -27.74 -32.50
N GLU A 211 5.28 -27.13 -32.85
CA GLU A 211 3.91 -27.61 -32.61
C GLU A 211 3.65 -28.91 -33.39
N GLN A 212 4.20 -29.04 -34.60
CA GLN A 212 4.25 -30.30 -35.35
C GLN A 212 5.06 -31.41 -34.65
N LYS A 213 5.94 -31.06 -33.71
CA LYS A 213 6.73 -31.97 -32.87
C LYS A 213 6.19 -32.11 -31.44
N LEU A 214 5.21 -31.29 -31.02
CA LEU A 214 4.73 -31.14 -29.63
C LEU A 214 3.29 -31.63 -29.40
N GLU A 215 2.68 -32.32 -30.36
CA GLU A 215 1.29 -32.84 -30.28
C GLU A 215 1.02 -33.86 -29.14
N VAL A 216 1.91 -34.01 -28.15
CA VAL A 216 1.76 -34.92 -26.99
C VAL A 216 1.95 -34.26 -25.61
N ALA A 217 2.34 -32.98 -25.47
CA ALA A 217 2.61 -32.38 -24.15
C ALA A 217 1.63 -31.26 -23.73
N VAL A 218 1.19 -31.30 -22.47
CA VAL A 218 0.32 -30.29 -21.82
C VAL A 218 1.16 -29.45 -20.86
N LEU A 219 0.91 -28.14 -20.88
CA LEU A 219 1.57 -27.03 -20.18
C LEU A 219 1.78 -27.25 -18.66
N ASP A 220 2.99 -26.92 -18.19
CA ASP A 220 3.50 -27.11 -16.82
C ASP A 220 3.19 -25.96 -15.83
N GLU A 221 3.20 -26.31 -14.55
CA GLU A 221 2.99 -25.47 -13.35
C GLU A 221 4.17 -24.54 -12.98
N GLU A 222 5.19 -24.38 -13.83
CA GLU A 222 6.46 -23.71 -13.46
C GLU A 222 6.40 -22.17 -13.34
N ASP A 223 5.33 -21.50 -13.79
CA ASP A 223 5.17 -20.04 -13.70
C ASP A 223 4.67 -19.52 -12.33
N GLY A 224 4.56 -20.40 -11.33
CA GLY A 224 3.87 -20.16 -10.06
C GLY A 224 4.46 -19.13 -9.07
N ASP A 225 5.40 -18.27 -9.45
CA ASP A 225 5.86 -17.15 -8.60
C ASP A 225 5.23 -15.79 -8.96
N GLU A 226 4.67 -15.68 -10.16
CA GLU A 226 4.08 -14.44 -10.62
C GLU A 226 2.57 -14.42 -10.42
N ASN A 227 2.10 -13.60 -9.48
CA ASN A 227 0.69 -13.25 -9.37
C ASN A 227 0.24 -12.36 -10.55
N SER A 228 0.92 -12.40 -11.70
CA SER A 228 0.69 -11.55 -12.86
C SER A 228 -0.75 -11.68 -13.33
N ALA A 229 -1.32 -12.88 -13.44
CA ALA A 229 -2.75 -13.06 -13.76
C ALA A 229 -3.68 -12.37 -12.74
N PHE A 230 -3.39 -12.48 -11.44
CA PHE A 230 -4.14 -11.77 -10.40
C PHE A 230 -3.99 -10.25 -10.51
N PHE A 231 -2.77 -9.74 -10.68
CA PHE A 231 -2.51 -8.31 -10.77
C PHE A 231 -3.06 -7.72 -12.08
N HIS A 232 -2.95 -8.42 -13.20
CA HIS A 232 -3.60 -8.06 -14.47
C HIS A 232 -5.12 -8.02 -14.30
N SER A 233 -5.72 -9.01 -13.65
CA SER A 233 -7.16 -8.97 -13.34
C SER A 233 -7.53 -7.77 -12.46
N VAL A 234 -6.73 -7.46 -11.43
CA VAL A 234 -6.95 -6.29 -10.56
C VAL A 234 -6.79 -4.97 -11.33
N VAL A 235 -5.78 -4.87 -12.20
CA VAL A 235 -5.54 -3.70 -13.06
C VAL A 235 -6.71 -3.52 -14.03
N ASN A 236 -7.15 -4.58 -14.69
CA ASN A 236 -8.29 -4.56 -15.61
C ASN A 236 -9.59 -4.19 -14.89
N GLY A 237 -9.84 -4.77 -13.71
CA GLY A 237 -10.98 -4.38 -12.87
C GLY A 237 -10.94 -2.92 -12.44
N ARG A 238 -9.75 -2.37 -12.14
CA ARG A 238 -9.58 -0.93 -11.86
C ARG A 238 -9.81 -0.07 -13.09
N LYS A 239 -9.29 -0.48 -14.26
CA LYS A 239 -9.52 0.22 -15.54
C LYS A 239 -11.02 0.29 -15.84
N ALA A 240 -11.73 -0.83 -15.73
CA ALA A 240 -13.17 -0.88 -15.93
C ALA A 240 -13.92 0.02 -14.94
N LYS A 241 -13.56 -0.02 -13.65
CA LYS A 241 -14.18 0.82 -12.62
C LYS A 241 -13.92 2.32 -12.82
N ASN A 242 -12.72 2.69 -13.27
CA ASN A 242 -12.32 4.08 -13.47
C ASN A 242 -12.76 4.62 -14.84
N ASN A 243 -13.23 3.76 -15.73
CA ASN A 243 -13.74 4.17 -17.03
C ASN A 243 -14.99 5.04 -16.85
N ILE A 244 -15.07 6.13 -17.60
CA ILE A 244 -16.21 7.04 -17.63
C ILE A 244 -16.99 6.74 -18.91
N PRO A 245 -18.07 5.94 -18.86
CA PRO A 245 -18.87 5.59 -20.04
C PRO A 245 -19.77 6.74 -20.50
N GLY A 246 -20.10 7.66 -19.59
CA GLY A 246 -20.97 8.81 -19.83
C GLY A 246 -21.21 9.56 -18.53
N LEU A 247 -21.97 10.65 -18.60
CA LEU A 247 -22.33 11.50 -17.46
C LEU A 247 -23.81 11.86 -17.57
N LEU A 248 -24.47 11.95 -16.42
CA LEU A 248 -25.79 12.58 -16.32
C LEU A 248 -25.59 14.09 -16.20
N VAL A 249 -25.99 14.84 -17.23
CA VAL A 249 -25.90 16.31 -17.29
C VAL A 249 -27.30 16.85 -17.48
N ASP A 250 -27.77 17.69 -16.56
CA ASP A 250 -29.10 18.32 -16.59
C ASP A 250 -30.27 17.32 -16.78
N GLY A 251 -30.12 16.10 -16.22
CA GLY A 251 -31.12 15.04 -16.32
C GLY A 251 -30.98 14.13 -17.55
N GLU A 252 -30.08 14.44 -18.48
CA GLU A 252 -29.84 13.66 -19.69
C GLU A 252 -28.52 12.90 -19.66
N TRP A 253 -28.51 11.67 -20.19
CA TRP A 253 -27.32 10.83 -20.25
C TRP A 253 -26.46 11.16 -21.48
N VAL A 254 -25.30 11.75 -21.25
CA VAL A 254 -24.32 12.10 -22.29
C VAL A 254 -23.23 11.03 -22.33
N SER A 255 -23.17 10.28 -23.44
CA SER A 255 -22.17 9.22 -23.66
C SER A 255 -21.17 9.53 -24.80
N LYS A 256 -21.43 10.56 -25.60
CA LYS A 256 -20.56 10.93 -26.73
C LYS A 256 -19.21 11.43 -26.22
N PRO A 257 -18.07 10.80 -26.59
CA PRO A 257 -16.73 11.15 -26.10
C PRO A 257 -16.37 12.63 -26.07
N THR A 258 -16.66 13.34 -27.17
CA THR A 258 -16.35 14.77 -27.30
C THR A 258 -17.20 15.65 -26.39
N LEU A 259 -18.49 15.32 -26.23
CA LEU A 259 -19.39 16.03 -25.32
C LEU A 259 -19.00 15.76 -23.86
N VAL A 260 -18.70 14.51 -23.50
CA VAL A 260 -18.22 14.14 -22.16
C VAL A 260 -16.96 14.94 -21.81
N LYS A 261 -15.96 14.99 -22.71
CA LYS A 261 -14.76 15.83 -22.50
C LYS A 261 -15.08 17.31 -22.34
N LYS A 262 -16.01 17.85 -23.14
CA LYS A 262 -16.43 19.26 -23.06
C LYS A 262 -17.11 19.59 -21.73
N HIS A 263 -18.06 18.77 -21.28
CA HIS A 263 -18.75 18.99 -20.01
C HIS A 263 -17.80 18.87 -18.81
N ILE A 264 -16.90 17.88 -18.82
CA ILE A 264 -15.86 17.75 -17.79
C ILE A 264 -14.96 18.99 -17.75
N PHE A 265 -14.49 19.44 -18.91
CA PHE A 265 -13.67 20.65 -19.00
C PHE A 265 -14.40 21.88 -18.44
N GLN A 266 -15.64 22.12 -18.89
CA GLN A 266 -16.44 23.27 -18.43
C GLN A 266 -16.70 23.23 -16.93
N PHE A 267 -17.09 22.06 -16.41
CA PHE A 267 -17.33 21.86 -14.98
C PHE A 267 -16.10 22.21 -14.15
N PHE A 268 -14.94 21.63 -14.47
CA PHE A 268 -13.72 21.85 -13.70
C PHE A 268 -13.14 23.26 -13.89
N ARG A 269 -13.22 23.83 -15.10
CA ARG A 269 -12.87 25.24 -15.33
C ARG A 269 -13.68 26.14 -14.40
N ASN A 270 -15.01 26.01 -14.42
CA ASN A 270 -15.90 26.83 -13.57
C ASN A 270 -15.67 26.56 -12.07
N LEU A 271 -15.34 25.31 -11.70
CA LEU A 271 -15.03 24.94 -10.32
C LEU A 271 -13.77 25.63 -9.81
N PHE A 272 -12.78 25.85 -10.66
CA PHE A 272 -11.49 26.46 -10.31
C PHE A 272 -11.36 27.95 -10.70
N SER A 273 -12.36 28.53 -11.37
CA SER A 273 -12.45 29.98 -11.65
C SER A 273 -13.00 30.77 -10.45
N SER A 274 -12.48 31.97 -10.22
CA SER A 274 -12.96 32.88 -9.18
C SER A 274 -14.03 33.82 -9.74
N ASN A 275 -15.20 33.87 -9.10
CA ASN A 275 -16.30 34.77 -9.48
C ASN A 275 -16.39 36.01 -8.57
N ILE A 276 -15.44 36.21 -7.64
CA ILE A 276 -15.46 37.29 -6.65
C ILE A 276 -14.17 38.10 -6.77
N SER A 277 -14.29 39.37 -7.15
CA SER A 277 -13.21 40.35 -7.16
C SER A 277 -13.07 40.99 -5.78
N GLY A 278 -11.97 40.69 -5.07
CA GLY A 278 -11.65 41.29 -3.77
C GLY A 278 -12.40 40.68 -2.58
N ARG A 279 -11.77 39.71 -1.89
CA ARG A 279 -12.31 39.16 -0.64
C ARG A 279 -11.98 40.09 0.55
N PRO A 280 -12.86 40.19 1.56
CA PRO A 280 -12.55 40.90 2.79
C PRO A 280 -11.29 40.34 3.44
N LYS A 281 -10.37 41.22 3.85
CA LYS A 281 -9.20 40.83 4.66
C LYS A 281 -9.64 40.61 6.10
N MET A 282 -9.08 39.59 6.73
CA MET A 282 -9.36 39.24 8.12
C MET A 282 -8.10 39.42 8.96
N PHE A 283 -8.21 40.09 10.10
CA PHE A 283 -7.13 40.22 11.09
C PHE A 283 -7.37 39.28 12.27
N CYS A 284 -6.41 38.39 12.52
CA CYS A 284 -6.42 37.37 13.56
C CYS A 284 -5.29 37.65 14.55
N GLY A 285 -5.58 38.47 15.57
CA GLY A 285 -4.56 38.91 16.54
C GLY A 285 -3.94 37.81 17.40
N ASN A 286 -4.56 36.62 17.47
CA ASN A 286 -4.12 35.50 18.33
C ASN A 286 -3.39 34.41 17.52
N LEU A 287 -2.96 34.69 16.28
CA LEU A 287 -2.16 33.73 15.52
C LEU A 287 -0.76 33.60 16.10
N LYS A 288 -0.24 32.37 16.11
CA LYS A 288 1.14 32.12 16.50
C LYS A 288 2.08 32.71 15.46
N THR A 289 3.02 33.53 15.88
CA THR A 289 4.08 34.06 15.02
C THR A 289 5.23 33.06 14.91
N LEU A 290 5.98 33.15 13.81
CA LEU A 290 7.20 32.37 13.65
C LEU A 290 8.33 32.91 14.53
N PRO A 291 9.14 32.04 15.18
CA PRO A 291 10.41 32.44 15.76
C PRO A 291 11.36 32.99 14.69
N ALA A 292 12.24 33.94 15.06
CA ALA A 292 13.20 34.57 14.13
C ALA A 292 14.03 33.54 13.33
N GLU A 293 14.61 32.56 14.01
CA GLU A 293 15.38 31.47 13.38
C GLU A 293 14.59 30.71 12.31
N SER A 294 13.27 30.55 12.51
CA SER A 294 12.41 29.88 11.53
C SER A 294 12.14 30.78 10.32
N LYS A 295 12.06 32.10 10.51
CA LYS A 295 11.92 33.07 9.41
C LYS A 295 13.16 33.05 8.53
N ASP A 296 14.35 33.12 9.15
CA ASP A 296 15.62 33.11 8.44
C ASP A 296 15.80 31.82 7.64
N PHE A 297 15.48 30.68 8.25
CA PHE A 297 15.49 29.38 7.57
C PHE A 297 14.56 29.32 6.36
N LEU A 298 13.34 29.87 6.46
CA LEU A 298 12.39 29.87 5.34
C LEU A 298 12.92 30.70 4.16
N ALA A 299 13.57 31.83 4.42
CA ALA A 299 14.08 32.76 3.41
C ALA A 299 15.51 32.45 2.92
N ALA A 300 16.20 31.50 3.54
CA ALA A 300 17.55 31.08 3.16
C ALA A 300 17.61 30.58 1.70
N THR A 301 18.77 30.67 1.07
CA THR A 301 19.02 30.08 -0.25
C THR A 301 18.83 28.56 -0.22
N PHE A 302 18.59 27.96 -1.39
CA PHE A 302 18.41 26.51 -1.49
C PHE A 302 19.77 25.82 -1.62
N SER A 303 20.08 24.88 -0.73
CA SER A 303 21.34 24.13 -0.83
C SER A 303 21.22 22.97 -1.81
N LYS A 304 22.34 22.55 -2.40
CA LYS A 304 22.40 21.38 -3.30
C LYS A 304 21.89 20.11 -2.62
N GLU A 305 22.24 19.93 -1.35
CA GLU A 305 21.79 18.82 -0.51
C GLU A 305 20.27 18.84 -0.30
N GLU A 306 19.69 20.01 -0.05
CA GLU A 306 18.25 20.17 0.15
C GLU A 306 17.46 19.79 -1.12
N VAL A 307 17.92 20.25 -2.29
CA VAL A 307 17.31 19.92 -3.58
C VAL A 307 17.35 18.41 -3.83
N LYS A 308 18.51 17.79 -3.59
CA LYS A 308 18.68 16.34 -3.72
C LYS A 308 17.81 15.58 -2.74
N GLU A 309 17.76 15.98 -1.47
CA GLU A 309 16.92 15.34 -0.46
C GLU A 309 15.44 15.38 -0.88
N ALA A 310 14.94 16.53 -1.35
CA ALA A 310 13.56 16.66 -1.81
C ALA A 310 13.23 15.70 -2.99
N VAL A 311 14.15 15.53 -3.94
CA VAL A 311 14.01 14.58 -5.05
C VAL A 311 14.01 13.13 -4.54
N PHE A 312 14.91 12.78 -3.64
CA PHE A 312 15.06 11.42 -3.14
C PHE A 312 13.95 11.01 -2.16
N GLU A 313 13.36 11.95 -1.43
CA GLU A 313 12.16 11.74 -0.62
C GLU A 313 10.90 11.50 -1.45
N CYS A 314 10.84 11.99 -2.70
CA CYS A 314 9.70 11.73 -3.57
C CYS A 314 9.61 10.24 -3.91
N GLY A 315 8.43 9.64 -3.80
CA GLY A 315 8.25 8.21 -4.13
C GLY A 315 8.59 7.93 -5.60
N SER A 316 9.43 6.93 -5.85
CA SER A 316 9.95 6.62 -7.20
C SER A 316 8.85 6.16 -8.17
N ASP A 317 7.93 5.30 -7.71
CA ASP A 317 6.90 4.65 -8.55
C ASP A 317 5.57 5.42 -8.59
N ARG A 318 5.62 6.74 -8.46
CA ARG A 318 4.42 7.58 -8.54
C ARG A 318 4.05 7.82 -10.01
N ALA A 319 2.75 7.89 -10.29
CA ALA A 319 2.25 8.20 -11.63
C ALA A 319 2.81 9.56 -12.11
N PRO A 320 3.23 9.66 -13.39
CA PRO A 320 3.80 10.87 -13.94
C PRO A 320 2.75 11.97 -14.15
N GLY A 321 3.21 13.21 -14.21
CA GLY A 321 2.41 14.36 -14.64
C GLY A 321 2.48 14.57 -16.16
N PRO A 322 2.22 15.80 -16.65
CA PRO A 322 2.31 16.15 -18.07
C PRO A 322 3.70 16.03 -18.70
N ASP A 323 4.74 15.98 -17.86
CA ASP A 323 6.12 15.69 -18.23
C ASP A 323 6.33 14.20 -18.61
N GLY A 324 5.47 13.30 -18.16
CA GLY A 324 5.45 11.90 -18.57
C GLY A 324 6.52 11.01 -17.92
N PHE A 325 7.39 11.56 -17.08
CA PHE A 325 8.42 10.84 -16.32
C PHE A 325 8.07 10.73 -14.84
N ASN A 326 8.61 9.72 -14.16
CA ASN A 326 8.46 9.54 -12.72
C ASN A 326 9.78 9.81 -11.98
N PHE A 327 9.75 9.78 -10.65
CA PHE A 327 10.96 10.03 -9.85
C PHE A 327 11.96 8.88 -9.88
N PHE A 328 11.56 7.67 -10.31
CA PHE A 328 12.52 6.59 -10.55
C PHE A 328 13.49 6.99 -11.68
N PHE A 329 12.95 7.48 -12.80
CA PHE A 329 13.75 8.01 -13.92
C PHE A 329 14.70 9.11 -13.44
N LEU A 330 14.18 10.15 -12.76
CA LEU A 330 15.02 11.27 -12.31
C LEU A 330 16.13 10.82 -11.35
N LYS A 331 15.86 9.90 -10.42
CA LYS A 331 16.87 9.40 -9.47
C LYS A 331 17.95 8.56 -10.16
N LYS A 332 17.57 7.74 -11.15
CA LYS A 332 18.49 6.90 -11.92
C LYS A 332 19.47 7.76 -12.72
N PHE A 333 19.01 8.87 -13.31
CA PHE A 333 19.81 9.79 -14.11
C PHE A 333 20.18 11.09 -13.35
N TRP A 334 20.16 11.07 -12.01
CA TRP A 334 20.30 12.28 -11.19
C TRP A 334 21.61 13.03 -11.45
N ALA A 335 22.71 12.31 -11.69
CA ALA A 335 24.02 12.91 -11.96
C ALA A 335 24.00 13.92 -13.12
N VAL A 336 23.12 13.71 -14.11
CA VAL A 336 23.00 14.59 -15.29
C VAL A 336 22.04 15.77 -15.04
N PHE A 337 21.08 15.60 -14.13
CA PHE A 337 20.05 16.59 -13.83
C PHE A 337 20.36 17.44 -12.58
N GLU A 338 21.33 17.05 -11.76
CA GLU A 338 21.58 17.65 -10.45
C GLU A 338 21.80 19.16 -10.56
N ASP A 339 22.72 19.59 -11.42
CA ASP A 339 23.04 21.01 -11.59
C ASP A 339 21.89 21.78 -12.27
N ASP A 340 21.13 21.13 -13.17
CA ASP A 340 19.93 21.76 -13.76
C ASP A 340 18.90 22.12 -12.68
N PHE A 341 18.63 21.20 -11.75
CA PHE A 341 17.66 21.42 -10.67
C PHE A 341 18.17 22.40 -9.61
N VAL A 342 19.49 22.48 -9.39
CA VAL A 342 20.08 23.52 -8.53
C VAL A 342 19.90 24.90 -9.19
N ASN A 343 20.23 25.02 -10.48
CA ASN A 343 20.05 26.26 -11.24
C ASN A 343 18.58 26.69 -11.32
N LEU A 344 17.66 25.73 -11.46
CA LEU A 344 16.22 25.96 -11.37
C LEU A 344 15.83 26.58 -10.03
N MET A 345 16.36 26.04 -8.92
CA MET A 345 16.01 26.54 -7.60
C MET A 345 16.65 27.90 -7.31
N GLU A 346 17.83 28.18 -7.86
CA GLU A 346 18.45 29.51 -7.80
C GLU A 346 17.63 30.55 -8.57
N ASP A 347 17.20 30.24 -9.80
CA ASP A 347 16.33 31.13 -10.57
C ASP A 347 14.97 31.35 -9.87
N PHE A 348 14.38 30.28 -9.34
CA PHE A 348 13.14 30.36 -8.56
C PHE A 348 13.31 31.18 -7.27
N TYR A 349 14.49 31.15 -6.65
CA TYR A 349 14.77 31.94 -5.45
C TYR A 349 14.57 33.44 -5.69
N HIS A 350 15.06 33.94 -6.82
CA HIS A 350 14.98 35.35 -7.20
C HIS A 350 13.64 35.74 -7.83
N THR A 351 13.11 34.90 -8.73
CA THR A 351 11.91 35.24 -9.52
C THR A 351 10.61 34.84 -8.83
N GLY A 352 10.63 33.81 -8.00
CA GLY A 352 9.45 33.17 -7.39
C GLY A 352 8.45 32.61 -8.39
N SER A 353 8.84 32.42 -9.64
CA SER A 353 7.94 32.01 -10.71
C SER A 353 8.55 30.91 -11.57
N ILE A 354 7.70 30.19 -12.29
CA ILE A 354 8.12 29.23 -13.31
C ILE A 354 7.28 29.44 -14.57
N ASN A 355 7.81 29.02 -15.71
CA ASN A 355 7.11 29.10 -16.97
C ASN A 355 5.81 28.32 -16.93
N HIS A 356 4.81 28.98 -17.49
CA HIS A 356 3.42 28.56 -17.48
C HIS A 356 3.17 27.15 -18.04
N GLY A 357 3.93 26.74 -19.07
CA GLY A 357 3.82 25.40 -19.66
C GLY A 357 4.19 24.27 -18.71
N TYR A 358 5.15 24.48 -17.81
CA TYR A 358 5.74 23.45 -16.93
C TYR A 358 5.14 23.43 -15.52
N SER A 359 4.28 24.41 -15.22
CA SER A 359 3.40 24.44 -14.05
C SER A 359 2.16 23.53 -14.18
N ALA A 360 1.91 23.00 -15.38
CA ALA A 360 0.70 22.27 -15.71
C ALA A 360 0.62 20.92 -14.97
N ALA A 361 -0.60 20.52 -14.61
CA ALA A 361 -0.89 19.24 -13.98
C ALA A 361 -2.07 18.52 -14.65
N PHE A 362 -2.12 17.21 -14.49
CA PHE A 362 -3.26 16.39 -14.89
C PHE A 362 -4.19 16.13 -13.71
N ILE A 363 -5.50 16.30 -13.88
CA ILE A 363 -6.52 15.91 -12.90
C ILE A 363 -7.08 14.56 -13.33
N THR A 364 -6.78 13.50 -12.59
CA THR A 364 -7.39 12.18 -12.76
C THR A 364 -8.63 12.03 -11.87
N LEU A 365 -9.67 11.38 -12.39
CA LEU A 365 -10.96 11.23 -11.71
C LEU A 365 -11.07 9.83 -11.10
N ILE A 366 -11.23 9.76 -9.77
CA ILE A 366 -11.40 8.49 -9.04
C ILE A 366 -12.83 8.38 -8.49
N PRO A 367 -13.60 7.33 -8.82
CA PRO A 367 -14.96 7.16 -8.29
C PRO A 367 -15.01 7.08 -6.76
N LYS A 368 -15.87 7.91 -6.14
CA LYS A 368 -16.20 7.87 -4.70
C LYS A 368 -17.25 6.80 -4.39
N VAL A 369 -18.15 6.53 -5.34
CA VAL A 369 -19.26 5.58 -5.23
C VAL A 369 -19.11 4.44 -6.25
N LYS A 370 -19.93 3.39 -6.12
CA LYS A 370 -19.85 2.19 -6.98
C LYS A 370 -20.24 2.50 -8.43
N ASN A 371 -21.32 3.26 -8.60
CA ASN A 371 -21.89 3.61 -9.90
C ASN A 371 -21.97 5.14 -9.99
N PRO A 372 -20.86 5.83 -10.34
CA PRO A 372 -20.86 7.27 -10.47
C PRO A 372 -21.68 7.70 -11.69
N VAL A 373 -22.56 8.68 -11.51
CA VAL A 373 -23.39 9.23 -12.61
C VAL A 373 -23.09 10.71 -12.85
N GLY A 374 -22.69 11.45 -11.81
CA GLY A 374 -22.35 12.87 -11.88
C GLY A 374 -20.88 13.16 -11.56
N LEU A 375 -20.39 14.35 -11.92
CA LEU A 375 -18.99 14.74 -11.67
C LEU A 375 -18.64 14.92 -10.20
N THR A 376 -19.64 15.17 -9.35
CA THR A 376 -19.48 15.22 -7.89
C THR A 376 -19.16 13.86 -7.26
N ASP A 377 -19.52 12.77 -7.96
CA ASP A 377 -19.25 11.39 -7.55
C ASP A 377 -17.80 10.99 -7.75
N TYR A 378 -17.01 11.83 -8.42
CA TYR A 378 -15.58 11.61 -8.63
C TYR A 378 -14.75 12.47 -7.67
N ARG A 379 -13.60 11.92 -7.27
CA ARG A 379 -12.55 12.63 -6.55
C ARG A 379 -11.48 13.07 -7.56
N PRO A 380 -11.24 14.37 -7.71
CA PRO A 380 -10.17 14.86 -8.57
C PRO A 380 -8.82 14.72 -7.85
N ILE A 381 -7.92 13.91 -8.40
CA ILE A 381 -6.53 13.80 -7.92
C ILE A 381 -5.61 14.43 -8.96
N THR A 382 -4.70 15.27 -8.52
CA THR A 382 -3.77 16.02 -9.36
C THR A 382 -2.45 15.27 -9.47
N LEU A 383 -2.00 15.05 -10.70
CA LEU A 383 -0.71 14.49 -11.08
C LEU A 383 0.17 15.65 -11.56
N ILE A 384 1.09 16.04 -10.69
CA ILE A 384 2.01 17.16 -10.90
C ILE A 384 3.28 16.64 -11.55
N GLY A 385 3.79 17.35 -12.55
CA GLY A 385 5.08 17.04 -13.17
C GLY A 385 6.25 17.22 -12.19
N ILE A 386 7.36 16.56 -12.47
CA ILE A 386 8.58 16.50 -11.65
C ILE A 386 9.08 17.90 -11.31
N ILE A 387 9.23 18.80 -12.30
CA ILE A 387 9.74 20.18 -12.11
C ILE A 387 8.94 20.89 -11.01
N SER A 388 7.64 21.06 -11.22
CA SER A 388 6.75 21.68 -10.24
C SER A 388 6.74 20.93 -8.90
N LYS A 389 6.82 19.60 -8.92
CA LYS A 389 6.73 18.77 -7.72
C LYS A 389 7.98 18.85 -6.85
N VAL A 390 9.16 19.03 -7.43
CA VAL A 390 10.41 19.28 -6.67
C VAL A 390 10.30 20.60 -5.94
N ILE A 391 9.92 21.68 -6.63
CA ILE A 391 9.71 23.01 -6.02
C ILE A 391 8.70 22.90 -4.87
N LEU A 392 7.51 22.34 -5.13
CA LEU A 392 6.46 22.17 -4.13
C LEU A 392 6.91 21.30 -2.95
N LYS A 393 7.79 20.32 -3.19
CA LYS A 393 8.31 19.42 -2.15
C LYS A 393 9.33 20.11 -1.25
N ILE A 394 10.26 20.88 -1.83
CA ILE A 394 11.21 21.72 -1.08
C ILE A 394 10.42 22.70 -0.22
N LEU A 395 9.45 23.39 -0.83
CA LEU A 395 8.64 24.35 -0.09
C LEU A 395 7.81 23.66 1.00
N ALA A 396 7.18 22.52 0.72
CA ALA A 396 6.44 21.76 1.75
C ALA A 396 7.34 21.27 2.89
N ASN A 397 8.59 20.93 2.62
CA ASN A 397 9.56 20.54 3.66
C ASN A 397 9.90 21.73 4.56
N ARG A 398 10.13 22.91 3.98
CA ARG A 398 10.32 24.17 4.71
C ARG A 398 9.07 24.58 5.50
N ILE A 399 7.88 24.40 4.93
CA ILE A 399 6.57 24.71 5.54
C ILE A 399 5.89 23.53 6.22
N LYS A 400 6.64 22.59 6.78
CA LYS A 400 6.13 21.94 8.00
C LYS A 400 5.93 22.97 9.15
N LYS A 401 6.01 24.29 8.86
CA LYS A 401 6.03 25.44 9.77
C LYS A 401 5.11 26.69 9.46
N GLY A 402 4.26 26.86 8.40
CA GLY A 402 3.09 27.84 8.34
C GLY A 402 2.59 28.57 6.99
N PHE A 403 1.34 29.16 6.85
CA PHE A 403 0.65 29.79 5.61
C PHE A 403 -0.31 31.02 5.84
N LEU A 404 -1.04 31.69 4.88
CA LEU A 404 -1.09 31.67 3.36
C LEU A 404 -1.00 33.01 2.53
N ASN A 405 -0.98 34.23 3.08
CA ASN A 405 -0.39 35.47 2.47
C ASN A 405 -0.73 36.66 3.36
N SER A 406 -2.01 37.03 3.51
CA SER A 406 -2.42 37.96 4.57
C SER A 406 -2.29 37.34 5.96
N ILE A 407 -2.60 36.04 6.07
CA ILE A 407 -2.37 35.24 7.28
C ILE A 407 -0.87 34.94 7.45
N MET A 408 -0.12 34.77 6.35
CA MET A 408 1.36 34.62 6.43
C MET A 408 2.00 35.89 6.96
N GLN A 409 1.59 37.05 6.44
CA GLN A 409 2.04 38.36 6.92
C GLN A 409 1.70 38.56 8.40
N GLN A 410 0.49 38.20 8.84
CA GLN A 410 0.10 38.27 10.26
C GLN A 410 0.87 37.29 11.15
N MET A 411 1.31 36.16 10.59
CA MET A 411 2.20 35.20 11.27
C MET A 411 3.68 35.53 11.07
N GLU A 412 3.98 36.66 10.46
CA GLU A 412 5.32 37.21 10.19
C GLU A 412 6.22 36.28 9.36
N PHE A 413 5.64 35.62 8.37
CA PHE A 413 6.41 34.94 7.32
C PHE A 413 7.24 35.94 6.51
N PRO A 414 8.44 35.55 6.06
CA PRO A 414 9.24 36.40 5.18
C PRO A 414 8.49 36.77 3.89
N ASP A 415 8.67 38.00 3.40
CA ASP A 415 8.02 38.46 2.15
C ASP A 415 8.44 37.61 0.95
N ARG A 416 9.71 37.21 0.89
CA ARG A 416 10.24 36.30 -0.14
C ARG A 416 9.50 34.95 -0.14
N TRP A 417 9.16 34.45 1.04
CA TRP A 417 8.36 33.24 1.16
C TRP A 417 6.96 33.43 0.57
N CYS A 418 6.31 34.54 0.93
CA CYS A 418 4.98 34.89 0.43
C CYS A 418 4.97 35.02 -1.11
N LEU A 419 6.03 35.59 -1.67
CA LEU A 419 6.24 35.72 -3.11
C LEU A 419 6.31 34.35 -3.81
N TRP A 420 7.05 33.38 -3.29
CA TRP A 420 7.13 32.03 -3.85
C TRP A 420 5.77 31.30 -3.87
N ILE A 421 5.00 31.42 -2.78
CA ILE A 421 3.67 30.81 -2.69
C ILE A 421 2.70 31.47 -3.67
N ASP A 422 2.73 32.80 -3.75
CA ASP A 422 1.90 33.56 -4.69
C ASP A 422 2.21 33.18 -6.16
N GLY A 423 3.49 33.11 -6.52
CA GLY A 423 3.91 32.72 -7.87
C GLY A 423 3.49 31.31 -8.26
N ILE A 424 3.55 30.34 -7.33
CA ILE A 424 3.08 28.96 -7.56
C ILE A 424 1.56 28.90 -7.73
N LEU A 425 0.80 29.64 -6.92
CA LEU A 425 -0.65 29.65 -7.00
C LEU A 425 -1.14 30.34 -8.28
N LYS A 426 -0.53 31.47 -8.66
CA LYS A 426 -0.87 32.22 -9.89
C LYS A 426 -0.52 31.46 -11.17
N SER A 427 0.60 30.73 -11.17
CA SER A 427 1.05 29.96 -12.33
C SER A 427 0.27 28.66 -12.52
N ALA A 428 -0.41 28.15 -11.49
CA ALA A 428 -1.06 26.83 -11.51
C ALA A 428 -2.06 26.65 -12.67
N ARG A 429 -1.79 25.64 -13.49
CA ARG A 429 -2.65 25.21 -14.61
C ARG A 429 -2.99 23.74 -14.51
N SER A 430 -4.17 23.37 -14.98
CA SER A 430 -4.64 21.97 -14.96
C SER A 430 -5.37 21.59 -16.24
N SER A 431 -5.34 20.31 -16.58
CA SER A 431 -6.25 19.67 -17.54
C SER A 431 -6.77 18.37 -16.95
N VAL A 432 -7.99 17.96 -17.30
CA VAL A 432 -8.61 16.75 -16.73
C VAL A 432 -8.36 15.55 -17.65
N LEU A 433 -7.97 14.41 -17.08
CA LEU A 433 -7.86 13.15 -17.81
C LEU A 433 -9.21 12.45 -17.86
N VAL A 434 -9.75 12.33 -19.06
CA VAL A 434 -10.97 11.57 -19.36
C VAL A 434 -10.54 10.28 -20.05
N ASN A 435 -10.69 9.15 -19.36
CA ASN A 435 -10.27 7.82 -19.85
C ASN A 435 -8.81 7.80 -20.36
N GLY A 436 -7.92 8.52 -19.65
CA GLY A 436 -6.49 8.62 -19.96
C GLY A 436 -6.11 9.75 -20.90
N LEU A 437 -7.05 10.62 -21.30
CA LEU A 437 -6.79 11.67 -22.29
C LEU A 437 -7.09 13.07 -21.75
N PRO A 438 -6.19 14.04 -21.96
CA PRO A 438 -6.36 15.37 -21.41
C PRO A 438 -7.47 16.15 -22.13
N THR A 439 -8.21 16.96 -21.37
CA THR A 439 -8.99 18.08 -21.88
C THR A 439 -8.07 19.26 -22.24
N TYR A 440 -8.66 20.38 -22.69
CA TYR A 440 -7.94 21.65 -22.73
C TYR A 440 -7.43 22.05 -21.34
N ILE A 441 -6.28 22.74 -21.33
CA ILE A 441 -5.67 23.32 -20.13
C ILE A 441 -6.47 24.56 -19.73
N PHE A 442 -6.67 24.76 -18.43
CA PHE A 442 -7.26 25.95 -17.85
C PHE A 442 -6.44 26.42 -16.63
N GLN A 443 -6.52 27.71 -16.31
CA GLN A 443 -5.88 28.30 -15.14
C GLN A 443 -6.67 27.99 -13.87
N CYS A 444 -5.97 27.70 -12.77
CA CYS A 444 -6.57 27.47 -11.47
C CYS A 444 -6.51 28.77 -10.66
N GLU A 445 -7.62 29.50 -10.57
CA GLU A 445 -7.70 30.80 -9.87
C GLU A 445 -8.07 30.66 -8.40
N LYS A 446 -8.75 29.57 -8.02
CA LYS A 446 -9.09 29.23 -6.64
C LYS A 446 -8.88 27.74 -6.38
N GLY A 447 -8.73 27.38 -5.11
CA GLY A 447 -8.59 25.98 -4.68
C GLY A 447 -7.15 25.46 -4.79
N LEU A 448 -6.82 24.51 -3.92
CA LEU A 448 -5.51 23.89 -3.83
C LEU A 448 -5.50 22.54 -4.56
N ARG A 449 -4.40 22.19 -5.23
CA ARG A 449 -4.29 20.99 -6.07
C ARG A 449 -4.26 19.73 -5.19
N GLN A 450 -5.31 18.91 -5.24
CA GLN A 450 -5.37 17.70 -4.42
C GLN A 450 -4.33 16.66 -4.87
N GLY A 451 -3.36 16.32 -4.00
CA GLY A 451 -2.25 15.42 -4.33
C GLY A 451 -0.89 16.12 -4.42
N ASP A 452 -0.90 17.45 -4.36
CA ASP A 452 0.27 18.31 -4.13
C ASP A 452 0.85 18.12 -2.72
N PRO A 453 2.19 17.99 -2.56
CA PRO A 453 2.84 17.99 -1.25
C PRO A 453 2.54 19.20 -0.37
N LEU A 454 2.36 20.38 -0.96
CA LEU A 454 2.24 21.66 -0.26
C LEU A 454 0.80 21.97 0.18
N SER A 455 -0.17 21.60 -0.64
CA SER A 455 -1.59 21.89 -0.45
C SER A 455 -2.19 21.47 0.91
N PRO A 456 -1.88 20.30 1.50
CA PRO A 456 -2.44 19.89 2.80
C PRO A 456 -2.03 20.83 3.92
N PHE A 457 -0.79 21.29 3.88
CA PHE A 457 -0.34 22.23 4.87
C PHE A 457 -1.00 23.59 4.61
N LEU A 458 -1.00 24.11 3.37
CA LEU A 458 -1.68 25.37 2.99
C LEU A 458 -3.10 25.45 3.55
N PHE A 459 -3.83 24.34 3.47
CA PHE A 459 -5.14 24.19 4.07
C PHE A 459 -5.15 24.31 5.61
N LEU A 460 -4.19 23.71 6.31
CA LEU A 460 -4.11 23.76 7.78
C LEU A 460 -4.03 25.19 8.33
N LEU A 461 -3.35 26.14 7.68
CA LEU A 461 -3.33 27.51 8.23
C LEU A 461 -4.50 28.39 7.83
N VAL A 462 -5.20 28.04 6.76
CA VAL A 462 -6.56 28.55 6.59
C VAL A 462 -7.45 28.08 7.75
N MET A 463 -7.29 26.82 8.19
CA MET A 463 -8.02 26.30 9.35
C MET A 463 -7.53 26.87 10.69
N GLU A 464 -6.25 27.23 10.85
CA GLU A 464 -5.76 27.94 12.06
C GLU A 464 -6.44 29.31 12.20
N ALA A 465 -6.62 30.04 11.09
CA ALA A 465 -7.38 31.29 11.10
C ALA A 465 -8.86 31.07 11.48
N PHE A 466 -9.45 29.93 11.10
CA PHE A 466 -10.80 29.56 11.54
C PHE A 466 -10.86 29.27 13.04
N MET A 467 -9.88 28.53 13.58
CA MET A 467 -9.77 28.25 15.01
C MET A 467 -9.63 29.56 15.81
N SER A 468 -8.74 30.45 15.36
CA SER A 468 -8.56 31.78 15.96
C SER A 468 -9.84 32.62 15.98
N LEU A 469 -10.70 32.48 14.96
CA LEU A 469 -11.98 33.17 14.91
C LEU A 469 -12.97 32.62 15.94
N ILE A 470 -13.02 31.30 16.13
CA ILE A 470 -13.85 30.68 17.17
C ILE A 470 -13.33 31.03 18.57
N ASP A 471 -12.01 31.02 18.77
CA ASP A 471 -11.39 31.38 20.05
C ASP A 471 -11.69 32.83 20.39
N LYS A 472 -11.49 33.77 19.46
CA LYS A 472 -11.83 35.19 19.67
C LYS A 472 -13.32 35.40 19.94
N ALA A 473 -14.20 34.66 19.26
CA ALA A 473 -15.63 34.69 19.55
C ALA A 473 -15.93 34.16 20.96
N SER A 474 -15.17 33.18 21.44
CA SER A 474 -15.30 32.64 22.78
C SER A 474 -14.78 33.60 23.86
N ASP A 475 -13.62 34.21 23.62
CA ASP A 475 -12.99 35.19 24.52
C ASP A 475 -13.88 36.43 24.71
N ASN A 476 -14.56 36.86 23.64
CA ASN A 476 -15.50 37.97 23.66
C ASN A 476 -16.90 37.60 24.18
N GLY A 477 -17.13 36.34 24.57
CA GLY A 477 -18.45 35.86 25.02
C GLY A 477 -19.53 35.78 23.94
N VAL A 478 -19.16 35.92 22.66
CA VAL A 478 -20.09 35.79 21.51
C VAL A 478 -20.45 34.32 21.26
N PHE A 479 -19.50 33.41 21.48
CA PHE A 479 -19.71 31.97 21.37
C PHE A 479 -19.37 31.29 22.70
N GLU A 480 -20.34 30.63 23.32
CA GLU A 480 -20.12 29.92 24.58
C GLU A 480 -19.71 28.47 24.31
N GLY A 481 -18.41 28.19 24.44
CA GLY A 481 -17.87 26.83 24.42
C GLY A 481 -18.21 26.02 25.69
N LEU A 482 -17.88 24.72 25.70
CA LEU A 482 -18.11 23.86 26.85
C LEU A 482 -16.99 24.01 27.90
N LYS A 483 -17.29 24.61 29.05
CA LYS A 483 -16.34 24.74 30.16
C LYS A 483 -16.19 23.39 30.90
N ILE A 484 -14.97 22.84 30.90
CA ILE A 484 -14.68 21.57 31.59
C ILE A 484 -14.22 21.87 33.01
N GLY A 485 -15.11 21.71 34.00
CA GLY A 485 -14.80 21.97 35.42
C GLY A 485 -14.53 23.44 35.76
N ASN A 486 -14.34 23.75 37.05
CA ASN A 486 -14.24 25.15 37.52
C ASN A 486 -12.98 25.88 37.02
N HIS A 487 -11.87 25.15 36.85
CA HIS A 487 -10.56 25.67 36.44
C HIS A 487 -9.99 25.02 35.17
N GLY A 488 -10.82 24.27 34.42
CA GLY A 488 -10.34 23.58 33.23
C GLY A 488 -10.52 24.35 31.92
N PRO A 489 -9.99 23.80 30.82
CA PRO A 489 -10.08 24.44 29.51
C PRO A 489 -11.53 24.50 29.02
N THR A 490 -11.84 25.55 28.25
CA THR A 490 -13.08 25.64 27.46
C THR A 490 -12.87 24.88 26.14
N LEU A 491 -13.74 23.92 25.85
CA LEU A 491 -13.75 23.18 24.61
C LEU A 491 -14.76 23.81 23.64
N SER A 492 -14.28 24.47 22.60
CA SER A 492 -15.10 25.11 21.57
C SER A 492 -15.08 24.36 20.23
N HIS A 493 -13.96 23.72 19.87
CA HIS A 493 -13.80 23.03 18.59
C HIS A 493 -12.73 21.92 18.61
N LEU A 494 -12.85 20.96 17.69
CA LEU A 494 -11.86 19.92 17.39
C LEU A 494 -11.81 19.73 15.86
N LEU A 495 -10.61 19.78 15.27
CA LEU A 495 -10.44 19.69 13.82
C LEU A 495 -9.53 18.52 13.42
N TYR A 496 -9.89 17.84 12.35
CA TYR A 496 -9.03 16.91 11.64
C TYR A 496 -9.14 17.16 10.13
N ALA A 497 -8.22 17.94 9.56
CA ALA A 497 -8.36 18.48 8.22
C ALA A 497 -9.73 19.18 8.03
N ASP A 498 -10.55 18.76 7.08
CA ASP A 498 -11.88 19.31 6.81
C ASP A 498 -12.96 18.81 7.78
N ASP A 499 -12.75 17.67 8.44
CA ASP A 499 -13.66 17.13 9.45
C ASP A 499 -13.57 17.99 10.72
N THR A 500 -14.58 18.83 10.94
CA THR A 500 -14.65 19.81 12.03
C THR A 500 -15.80 19.45 12.98
N LEU A 501 -15.49 19.38 14.28
CA LEU A 501 -16.47 19.27 15.36
C LEU A 501 -16.48 20.59 16.15
N ILE A 502 -17.62 21.28 16.19
CA ILE A 502 -17.82 22.47 17.02
C ILE A 502 -18.66 22.07 18.23
N VAL A 503 -18.25 22.50 19.41
CA VAL A 503 -18.88 22.16 20.70
C VAL A 503 -19.20 23.45 21.42
N GLY A 504 -20.44 23.60 21.87
CA GLY A 504 -20.87 24.79 22.61
C GLY A 504 -22.12 24.52 23.44
N LYS A 505 -22.48 25.51 24.25
CA LYS A 505 -23.72 25.51 25.02
C LYS A 505 -24.93 25.40 24.10
N TRP A 506 -25.92 24.61 24.51
CA TRP A 506 -27.18 24.44 23.78
C TRP A 506 -28.03 25.71 23.94
N SER A 507 -27.95 26.63 22.97
CA SER A 507 -28.82 27.79 22.89
C SER A 507 -28.98 28.27 21.45
N LEU A 508 -30.13 28.90 21.17
CA LEU A 508 -30.43 29.46 19.86
C LEU A 508 -29.42 30.54 19.44
N ASP A 509 -29.02 31.41 20.37
CA ASP A 509 -28.04 32.46 20.11
C ASP A 509 -26.67 31.88 19.77
N ASN A 510 -26.27 30.78 20.42
CA ASN A 510 -25.01 30.11 20.12
C ASN A 510 -25.01 29.43 18.74
N CYS A 511 -26.09 28.75 18.29
CA CYS A 511 -26.20 28.25 16.89
C CYS A 511 -26.20 29.43 15.89
N LYS A 512 -26.92 30.52 16.15
CA LYS A 512 -26.91 31.71 15.27
C LYS A 512 -25.50 32.32 15.15
N ASN A 513 -24.78 32.46 16.26
CA ASN A 513 -23.42 33.00 16.27
C ASN A 513 -22.43 32.05 15.58
N MET A 514 -22.57 30.75 15.75
CA MET A 514 -21.82 29.76 14.98
C MET A 514 -22.06 29.92 13.46
N ILE A 515 -23.31 30.04 13.01
CA ILE A 515 -23.62 30.28 11.57
C ILE A 515 -22.97 31.58 11.08
N ARG A 516 -22.97 32.64 11.89
CA ARG A 516 -22.32 33.93 11.55
C ARG A 516 -20.81 33.77 11.40
N ILE A 517 -20.15 33.09 12.33
CA ILE A 517 -18.71 32.74 12.30
C ILE A 517 -18.40 31.99 10.99
N LEU A 518 -19.18 30.94 10.69
CA LEU A 518 -19.04 30.13 9.49
C LEU A 518 -19.23 30.94 8.21
N ARG A 519 -20.18 31.89 8.20
CA ARG A 519 -20.43 32.81 7.08
C ARG A 519 -19.29 33.80 6.88
N ILE A 520 -18.77 34.41 7.95
CA ILE A 520 -17.61 35.31 7.89
C ILE A 520 -16.42 34.56 7.31
N PHE A 521 -16.15 33.36 7.81
CA PHE A 521 -15.07 32.51 7.30
C PHE A 521 -15.24 32.20 5.80
N HIS A 522 -16.46 31.87 5.36
CA HIS A 522 -16.77 31.68 3.94
C HIS A 522 -16.48 32.92 3.08
N LEU A 523 -16.84 34.12 3.56
CA LEU A 523 -16.61 35.37 2.82
C LEU A 523 -15.10 35.65 2.68
N CYS A 524 -14.34 35.49 3.77
CA CYS A 524 -12.90 35.75 3.81
C CYS A 524 -12.08 34.74 2.99
N PHE A 525 -12.37 33.43 3.11
CA PHE A 525 -11.52 32.37 2.54
C PHE A 525 -12.16 31.58 1.39
N GLY A 526 -13.45 31.76 1.13
CA GLY A 526 -14.16 31.07 0.04
C GLY A 526 -14.48 29.60 0.30
N LEU A 527 -14.14 29.07 1.48
CA LEU A 527 -14.50 27.71 1.88
C LEU A 527 -15.99 27.65 2.21
N LYS A 528 -16.71 26.73 1.54
CA LYS A 528 -18.16 26.55 1.72
C LYS A 528 -18.42 25.26 2.50
N ILE A 529 -19.33 25.34 3.46
CA ILE A 529 -19.74 24.19 4.28
C ILE A 529 -20.69 23.31 3.48
N ASN A 530 -20.49 22.00 3.60
CA ASN A 530 -21.41 21.03 3.03
C ASN A 530 -22.54 20.71 4.01
N LEU A 531 -23.58 21.56 4.01
CA LEU A 531 -24.73 21.44 4.90
C LEU A 531 -25.47 20.09 4.78
N GLN A 532 -25.45 19.46 3.60
CA GLN A 532 -26.05 18.15 3.38
C GLN A 532 -25.32 16.99 4.09
N LYS A 533 -24.04 17.20 4.44
CA LYS A 533 -23.21 16.26 5.18
C LYS A 533 -23.01 16.65 6.64
N SER A 534 -23.26 17.91 6.99
CA SER A 534 -23.21 18.40 8.36
C SER A 534 -24.41 17.92 9.16
N ASN A 535 -24.19 17.60 10.43
CA ASN A 535 -25.24 17.23 11.37
C ASN A 535 -25.09 18.05 12.65
N ILE A 536 -26.21 18.35 13.30
CA ILE A 536 -26.25 18.89 14.67
C ILE A 536 -26.67 17.78 15.64
N PHE A 537 -26.06 17.75 16.83
CA PHE A 537 -26.33 16.75 17.86
C PHE A 537 -26.64 17.45 19.17
N GLY A 538 -27.76 17.10 19.79
CA GLY A 538 -28.08 17.51 21.16
C GLY A 538 -27.53 16.54 22.19
N ILE A 539 -26.93 17.05 23.26
CA ILE A 539 -26.56 16.27 24.45
C ILE A 539 -27.52 16.68 25.56
N ASN A 540 -28.32 15.74 26.05
CA ASN A 540 -29.42 16.01 26.99
C ASN A 540 -30.46 17.02 26.45
N ALA A 541 -30.69 17.02 25.14
CA ALA A 541 -31.75 17.78 24.48
C ALA A 541 -32.74 16.81 23.85
N GLU A 542 -34.02 17.22 23.77
CA GLU A 542 -35.06 16.42 23.15
C GLU A 542 -34.93 16.42 21.62
N GLU A 543 -35.38 15.35 20.96
CA GLU A 543 -35.19 15.16 19.51
C GLU A 543 -35.86 16.27 18.69
N ASP A 544 -37.02 16.76 19.14
CA ASP A 544 -37.73 17.87 18.50
C ASP A 544 -36.96 19.19 18.60
N GLU A 545 -36.31 19.47 19.73
CA GLU A 545 -35.44 20.66 19.88
C GLU A 545 -34.23 20.59 18.95
N VAL A 546 -33.63 19.40 18.81
CA VAL A 546 -32.50 19.18 17.91
C VAL A 546 -32.93 19.42 16.46
N LYS A 547 -34.12 18.97 16.09
CA LYS A 547 -34.68 19.16 14.74
C LYS A 547 -34.91 20.64 14.43
N VAL A 548 -35.51 21.39 15.35
CA VAL A 548 -35.72 22.83 15.19
C VAL A 548 -34.39 23.57 14.97
N LEU A 549 -33.36 23.30 15.80
CA LEU A 549 -32.06 23.93 15.61
C LEU A 549 -31.34 23.46 14.34
N ALA A 550 -31.53 22.21 13.93
CA ALA A 550 -30.99 21.68 12.67
C ALA A 550 -31.55 22.44 11.47
N ASP A 551 -32.87 22.68 11.46
CA ASP A 551 -33.56 23.40 10.39
C ASP A 551 -33.07 24.86 10.31
N ILE A 552 -32.87 25.53 11.46
CA ILE A 552 -32.30 26.89 11.52
C ILE A 552 -30.86 26.93 11.02
N CYS A 553 -30.05 25.96 11.45
CA CYS A 553 -28.66 25.81 11.01
C CYS A 553 -28.58 25.29 9.54
N GLY A 554 -29.71 24.88 8.93
CA GLY A 554 -29.83 24.41 7.54
C GLY A 554 -29.17 23.05 7.29
N CYS A 555 -29.02 22.21 8.32
CA CYS A 555 -28.31 20.94 8.27
C CYS A 555 -29.19 19.79 8.77
N LYS A 556 -28.65 18.57 8.81
CA LYS A 556 -29.40 17.39 9.28
C LYS A 556 -29.39 17.31 10.81
N HIS A 557 -30.48 16.86 11.40
CA HIS A 557 -30.50 16.46 12.81
C HIS A 557 -29.81 15.10 12.95
N GLY A 558 -28.98 14.95 13.98
CA GLY A 558 -28.24 13.73 14.27
C GLY A 558 -28.52 13.21 15.68
N SER A 559 -28.36 11.90 15.86
CA SER A 559 -28.55 11.21 17.14
C SER A 559 -27.23 10.63 17.66
N VAL A 560 -27.07 10.56 18.99
CA VAL A 560 -25.97 9.83 19.62
C VAL A 560 -26.34 8.34 19.73
N PRO A 561 -25.47 7.38 19.35
CA PRO A 561 -24.08 7.55 18.91
C PRO A 561 -23.92 7.82 17.41
N PHE A 562 -22.91 8.62 17.05
CA PHE A 562 -22.60 9.01 15.66
C PHE A 562 -21.19 8.59 15.23
N ASP A 563 -20.95 8.51 13.92
CA ASP A 563 -19.63 8.14 13.37
C ASP A 563 -18.75 9.38 13.17
N TYR A 564 -17.54 9.36 13.71
CA TYR A 564 -16.51 10.40 13.51
C TYR A 564 -15.13 9.75 13.33
N LEU A 565 -14.41 10.13 12.28
CA LEU A 565 -13.11 9.54 11.90
C LEU A 565 -13.11 7.99 11.84
N GLY A 566 -14.27 7.40 11.50
CA GLY A 566 -14.46 5.95 11.38
C GLY A 566 -14.73 5.22 12.70
N ILE A 567 -15.05 5.92 13.78
CA ILE A 567 -15.38 5.35 15.10
C ILE A 567 -16.71 5.92 15.60
N LYS A 568 -17.48 5.12 16.35
CA LYS A 568 -18.71 5.58 17.01
C LYS A 568 -18.42 6.39 18.27
N VAL A 569 -18.76 7.67 18.25
CA VAL A 569 -18.72 8.59 19.40
C VAL A 569 -20.01 8.45 20.20
N GLY A 570 -19.90 8.40 21.53
CA GLY A 570 -21.03 8.19 22.45
C GLY A 570 -21.46 6.72 22.62
N ALA A 571 -20.93 5.81 21.80
CA ALA A 571 -21.18 4.37 21.98
C ALA A 571 -20.25 3.77 23.04
N ASN A 572 -20.73 2.75 23.77
CA ASN A 572 -19.87 1.96 24.65
C ASN A 572 -18.94 1.06 23.82
N MET A 573 -17.75 1.55 23.50
CA MET A 573 -16.75 0.84 22.71
C MET A 573 -16.14 -0.39 23.41
N ASN A 574 -16.52 -0.70 24.66
CA ASN A 574 -16.18 -1.98 25.28
C ASN A 574 -17.03 -3.13 24.71
N ARG A 575 -18.15 -2.84 24.02
CA ARG A 575 -19.00 -3.87 23.38
C ARG A 575 -18.45 -4.22 22.01
N ILE A 576 -18.24 -5.53 21.76
CA ILE A 576 -17.68 -6.05 20.50
C ILE A 576 -18.48 -5.59 19.28
N ARG A 577 -19.81 -5.60 19.36
CA ARG A 577 -20.71 -5.19 18.26
C ARG A 577 -20.44 -3.79 17.70
N ASN A 578 -19.95 -2.87 18.54
CA ASN A 578 -19.67 -1.50 18.11
C ASN A 578 -18.38 -1.41 17.26
N TRP A 579 -17.59 -2.48 17.22
CA TRP A 579 -16.43 -2.61 16.33
C TRP A 579 -16.77 -3.24 14.98
N ASP A 580 -17.96 -3.84 14.80
CA ASP A 580 -18.35 -4.57 13.60
C ASP A 580 -18.10 -3.81 12.28
N PRO A 581 -18.36 -2.48 12.16
CA PRO A 581 -18.05 -1.74 10.93
C PRO A 581 -16.57 -1.79 10.54
N VAL A 582 -15.68 -1.71 11.53
CA VAL A 582 -14.22 -1.86 11.32
C VAL A 582 -13.90 -3.31 10.94
N ILE A 583 -14.55 -4.27 11.60
CA ILE A 583 -14.37 -5.70 11.32
C ILE A 583 -14.79 -6.04 9.88
N ASP A 584 -15.92 -5.54 9.42
CA ASP A 584 -16.45 -5.83 8.11
C ASP A 584 -15.62 -5.20 7.00
N LYS A 585 -15.02 -4.03 7.25
CA LYS A 585 -14.01 -3.46 6.35
C LYS A 585 -12.78 -4.36 6.24
N CYS A 586 -12.33 -4.97 7.33
CA CYS A 586 -11.24 -5.97 7.30
C CYS A 586 -11.63 -7.21 6.51
N LYS A 587 -12.81 -7.80 6.82
CA LYS A 587 -13.35 -8.97 6.12
C LYS A 587 -13.45 -8.70 4.63
N SER A 588 -13.95 -7.53 4.23
CA SER A 588 -14.11 -7.14 2.82
C SER A 588 -12.79 -7.16 2.05
N ARG A 589 -11.69 -6.69 2.66
CA ARG A 589 -10.35 -6.75 2.04
C ARG A 589 -9.78 -8.17 2.04
N LEU A 590 -10.06 -8.96 3.08
CA LEU A 590 -9.64 -10.36 3.16
C LEU A 590 -10.43 -11.29 2.24
N LYS A 591 -11.59 -10.88 1.70
CA LYS A 591 -12.32 -11.69 0.70
C LYS A 591 -11.43 -12.06 -0.50
N LEU A 592 -10.48 -11.18 -0.86
CA LEU A 592 -9.50 -11.41 -1.93
C LEU A 592 -8.55 -12.60 -1.67
N TRP A 593 -8.44 -13.07 -0.42
CA TRP A 593 -7.66 -14.26 -0.06
C TRP A 593 -8.14 -15.52 -0.80
N LYS A 594 -9.44 -15.58 -1.11
CA LYS A 594 -10.05 -16.73 -1.81
C LYS A 594 -9.83 -16.70 -3.33
N ALA A 595 -9.15 -15.68 -3.87
CA ALA A 595 -8.87 -15.61 -5.29
C ALA A 595 -8.01 -16.82 -5.73
N LYS A 596 -8.51 -17.55 -6.74
CA LYS A 596 -7.84 -18.75 -7.27
C LYS A 596 -6.42 -18.43 -7.79
N SER A 597 -6.26 -17.28 -8.45
CA SER A 597 -5.01 -16.79 -9.04
C SER A 597 -4.01 -16.21 -8.03
N LEU A 598 -4.34 -16.18 -6.73
CA LEU A 598 -3.44 -15.65 -5.71
C LEU A 598 -2.61 -16.78 -5.09
N SER A 599 -1.30 -16.76 -5.35
CA SER A 599 -0.32 -17.71 -4.83
C SER A 599 -0.27 -17.68 -3.29
N PHE A 600 0.29 -18.71 -2.66
CA PHE A 600 0.43 -18.73 -1.19
C PHE A 600 1.31 -17.57 -0.68
N GLY A 601 2.34 -17.18 -1.45
CA GLY A 601 3.13 -15.98 -1.20
C GLY A 601 2.33 -14.68 -1.37
N GLY A 602 1.48 -14.59 -2.40
CA GLY A 602 0.58 -13.45 -2.60
C GLY A 602 -0.46 -13.30 -1.48
N ARG A 603 -1.04 -14.42 -1.04
CA ARG A 603 -1.95 -14.53 0.10
C ARG A 603 -1.28 -14.00 1.37
N LEU A 604 -0.05 -14.42 1.62
CA LEU A 604 0.75 -13.94 2.74
C LEU A 604 0.95 -12.42 2.74
N ILE A 605 1.30 -11.85 1.58
CA ILE A 605 1.48 -10.41 1.40
C ILE A 605 0.15 -9.68 1.60
N LEU A 606 -0.96 -10.23 1.09
CA LEU A 606 -2.30 -9.69 1.31
C LEU A 606 -2.62 -9.61 2.81
N ILE A 607 -2.41 -10.70 3.56
CA ILE A 607 -2.55 -10.70 5.03
C ILE A 607 -1.67 -9.61 5.64
N LYS A 608 -0.37 -9.57 5.31
CA LYS A 608 0.54 -8.55 5.84
C LYS A 608 0.01 -7.13 5.59
N SER A 609 -0.47 -6.84 4.39
CA SER A 609 -0.97 -5.50 4.03
C SER A 609 -2.25 -5.13 4.78
N VAL A 610 -3.19 -6.06 4.93
CA VAL A 610 -4.45 -5.84 5.65
C VAL A 610 -4.18 -5.70 7.15
N PHE A 611 -3.37 -6.58 7.73
CA PHE A 611 -3.04 -6.53 9.15
C PHE A 611 -2.08 -5.38 9.49
N ALA A 612 -1.23 -4.90 8.59
CA ALA A 612 -0.48 -3.67 8.83
C ALA A 612 -1.41 -2.44 8.90
N PHE A 613 -2.48 -2.42 8.09
CA PHE A 613 -3.44 -1.33 8.04
C PHE A 613 -4.44 -1.33 9.22
N PHE A 614 -4.91 -2.52 9.64
CA PHE A 614 -5.92 -2.69 10.69
C PHE A 614 -5.37 -3.21 12.03
N GLY A 615 -4.10 -3.60 12.09
CA GLY A 615 -3.41 -4.20 13.24
C GLY A 615 -3.13 -3.22 14.37
N ARG A 616 -4.15 -2.48 14.79
CA ARG A 616 -4.21 -1.72 16.05
C ARG A 616 -5.56 -1.87 16.77
N GLY A 617 -6.46 -2.79 16.37
CA GLY A 617 -7.77 -2.90 17.06
C GLY A 617 -8.53 -4.23 17.14
N MET A 618 -8.22 -5.31 16.40
CA MET A 618 -9.19 -6.44 16.31
C MET A 618 -8.70 -7.85 16.70
N LYS A 619 -9.44 -8.51 17.60
CA LYS A 619 -9.33 -9.97 17.85
C LYS A 619 -9.97 -10.72 16.68
N MET A 620 -9.22 -11.61 16.03
CA MET A 620 -9.76 -12.56 15.06
C MET A 620 -9.95 -13.95 15.70
N SER A 621 -11.04 -14.61 15.32
CA SER A 621 -11.37 -15.98 15.74
C SER A 621 -10.31 -16.99 15.27
N LYS A 622 -9.97 -17.95 16.15
CA LYS A 622 -9.04 -19.07 15.91
C LYS A 622 -9.39 -19.90 14.66
N ARG A 623 -10.64 -19.86 14.19
CA ARG A 623 -11.17 -20.70 13.09
C ARG A 623 -10.54 -20.42 11.71
N TYR A 624 -9.98 -19.24 11.47
CA TYR A 624 -9.43 -18.87 10.16
C TYR A 624 -7.92 -19.10 10.01
N ILE A 625 -7.19 -19.31 11.11
CA ILE A 625 -5.73 -19.21 11.12
C ILE A 625 -5.03 -20.54 11.43
N GLY A 626 -5.71 -21.52 12.04
CA GLY A 626 -5.13 -22.85 12.30
C GLY A 626 -3.69 -22.79 12.84
N SER A 627 -2.84 -23.74 12.42
CA SER A 627 -1.41 -23.81 12.76
C SER A 627 -0.54 -22.67 12.18
N LEU A 628 -1.06 -21.86 11.22
CA LEU A 628 -0.36 -20.67 10.72
C LEU A 628 -0.20 -19.59 11.79
N GLY A 629 -1.02 -19.63 12.84
CA GLY A 629 -1.02 -18.65 13.92
C GLY A 629 0.33 -18.51 14.59
N MET A 630 1.08 -19.61 14.72
CA MET A 630 2.37 -19.64 15.42
C MET A 630 3.46 -18.92 14.62
N TRP A 631 3.55 -19.21 13.32
CA TRP A 631 4.49 -18.56 12.40
C TRP A 631 4.18 -17.07 12.14
N LEU A 632 2.90 -16.68 12.16
CA LEU A 632 2.49 -15.27 12.12
C LEU A 632 3.11 -14.46 13.26
N ARG A 633 3.31 -15.07 14.43
CA ARG A 633 3.73 -14.42 15.68
C ARG A 633 5.24 -14.31 15.89
N ALA A 634 6.06 -15.11 15.19
CA ALA A 634 7.51 -15.07 15.36
C ALA A 634 8.14 -13.74 14.86
N LEU A 635 9.25 -13.33 15.47
CA LEU A 635 9.98 -12.09 15.13
C LEU A 635 10.45 -12.09 13.67
N LYS A 636 10.45 -10.92 13.01
CA LYS A 636 11.02 -10.76 11.66
C LYS A 636 12.49 -11.17 11.58
N ASN A 637 13.20 -11.12 12.71
CA ASN A 637 14.61 -11.46 12.79
C ASN A 637 14.84 -12.98 12.90
N THR A 638 13.87 -13.73 13.43
CA THR A 638 13.92 -15.19 13.54
C THR A 638 13.18 -15.90 12.40
N GLY A 639 12.66 -15.16 11.40
CA GLY A 639 12.00 -15.73 10.22
C GLY A 639 10.47 -15.74 10.25
N GLY A 640 9.87 -15.28 11.35
CA GLY A 640 8.42 -15.06 11.44
C GLY A 640 7.94 -13.82 10.70
N LEU A 641 6.61 -13.67 10.59
CA LEU A 641 6.01 -12.54 9.87
C LEU A 641 6.01 -11.24 10.67
N GLY A 642 6.36 -11.28 11.96
CA GLY A 642 6.33 -10.14 12.86
C GLY A 642 4.92 -9.61 13.13
N ILE A 643 3.89 -10.43 12.93
CA ILE A 643 2.51 -10.08 13.29
C ILE A 643 2.39 -10.30 14.80
N THR A 644 2.60 -9.20 15.53
CA THR A 644 2.49 -9.13 16.98
C THR A 644 1.10 -9.49 17.45
N LYS A 645 0.96 -10.08 18.66
CA LYS A 645 -0.39 -10.23 19.24
C LYS A 645 -0.96 -8.83 19.34
N LEU A 646 -2.23 -8.68 18.96
CA LEU A 646 -2.90 -7.40 19.10
C LEU A 646 -2.82 -6.88 20.54
N ALA A 647 -2.90 -7.78 21.53
CA ALA A 647 -2.74 -7.42 22.94
C ALA A 647 -1.43 -6.67 23.18
N ASP A 648 -0.30 -7.14 22.63
CA ASP A 648 1.01 -6.51 22.77
C ASP A 648 1.08 -5.16 22.05
N VAL A 649 0.45 -5.06 20.87
CA VAL A 649 0.36 -3.79 20.13
C VAL A 649 -0.49 -2.77 20.87
N ASN A 650 -1.66 -3.18 21.35
CA ASN A 650 -2.55 -2.35 22.12
C ASN A 650 -1.86 -1.90 23.40
N LEU A 651 -1.18 -2.80 24.12
CA LEU A 651 -0.39 -2.46 25.29
C LEU A 651 0.66 -1.41 24.94
N SER A 652 1.44 -1.60 23.89
CA SER A 652 2.45 -0.62 23.44
C SER A 652 1.85 0.76 23.15
N LEU A 653 0.64 0.81 22.58
CA LEU A 653 -0.07 2.05 22.27
C LEU A 653 -0.68 2.70 23.51
N LEU A 654 -1.19 1.91 24.46
CA LEU A 654 -1.65 2.40 25.77
C LEU A 654 -0.47 2.93 26.59
N THR A 655 0.68 2.28 26.55
CA THR A 655 1.93 2.77 27.15
C THR A 655 2.39 4.07 26.49
N LYS A 656 2.22 4.21 25.16
CA LYS A 656 2.47 5.48 24.46
C LYS A 656 1.57 6.61 25.00
N TRP A 657 0.31 6.32 25.34
CA TRP A 657 -0.57 7.32 25.97
C TRP A 657 -0.04 7.80 27.32
N VAL A 658 0.52 6.89 28.15
CA VAL A 658 1.17 7.26 29.42
C VAL A 658 2.35 8.18 29.17
N TRP A 659 3.22 7.81 28.22
CA TRP A 659 4.37 8.63 27.84
C TRP A 659 3.94 10.03 27.43
N ARG A 660 2.98 10.14 26.50
CA ARG A 660 2.45 11.44 26.05
C ARG A 660 1.84 12.26 27.18
N TYR A 661 1.08 11.64 28.07
CA TYR A 661 0.54 12.33 29.25
C TYR A 661 1.66 12.95 30.11
N LYS A 662 2.77 12.23 30.30
CA LYS A 662 3.89 12.70 31.12
C LYS A 662 4.75 13.77 30.43
N THR A 663 5.01 13.62 29.13
CA THR A 663 5.92 14.53 28.37
C THR A 663 5.21 15.73 27.76
N GLU A 664 3.94 15.63 27.38
CA GLU A 664 3.21 16.70 26.67
C GLU A 664 2.39 17.55 27.66
N GLY A 665 3.08 18.36 28.47
CA GLY A 665 2.49 19.19 29.54
C GLY A 665 1.36 20.12 29.11
N SER A 666 1.48 20.74 27.94
CA SER A 666 0.52 21.73 27.43
C SER A 666 -0.62 21.14 26.61
N CYS A 667 -0.65 19.82 26.38
CA CYS A 667 -1.64 19.23 25.48
C CYS A 667 -3.06 19.31 26.07
N LEU A 668 -4.06 19.61 25.21
CA LEU A 668 -5.47 19.74 25.61
C LEU A 668 -5.96 18.51 26.40
N LEU A 669 -5.59 17.31 25.95
CA LEU A 669 -6.02 16.07 26.60
C LEU A 669 -5.49 15.95 28.04
N ARG A 670 -4.21 16.30 28.29
CA ARG A 670 -3.66 16.28 29.64
C ARG A 670 -4.40 17.24 30.56
N ARG A 671 -4.63 18.48 30.11
CA ARG A 671 -5.39 19.50 30.85
C ARG A 671 -6.79 19.02 31.21
N ILE A 672 -7.50 18.40 30.26
CA ILE A 672 -8.83 17.82 30.50
C ILE A 672 -8.75 16.68 31.53
N ILE A 673 -7.78 15.78 31.39
CA ILE A 673 -7.60 14.66 32.32
C ILE A 673 -7.29 15.16 33.73
N GLU A 674 -6.41 16.14 33.87
CA GLU A 674 -6.07 16.74 35.17
C GLU A 674 -7.34 17.30 35.82
N VAL A 675 -8.13 18.10 35.11
CA VAL A 675 -9.34 18.68 35.71
C VAL A 675 -10.38 17.62 36.10
N CYS A 676 -10.59 16.61 35.26
CA CYS A 676 -11.61 15.58 35.49
C CYS A 676 -11.19 14.51 36.51
N HIS A 677 -9.92 14.10 36.50
CA HIS A 677 -9.44 12.92 37.21
C HIS A 677 -8.42 13.22 38.32
N TYR A 678 -7.86 14.42 38.39
CA TYR A 678 -6.93 14.78 39.47
C TYR A 678 -7.65 14.79 40.82
N SER A 679 -6.96 14.28 41.83
CA SER A 679 -7.40 14.35 43.21
C SER A 679 -6.19 14.34 44.13
N ARG A 680 -6.14 15.26 45.09
CA ARG A 680 -5.11 15.29 46.15
C ARG A 680 -5.10 14.00 46.99
N LYS A 681 -6.21 13.25 47.00
CA LYS A 681 -6.36 11.98 47.72
C LYS A 681 -5.83 10.77 46.94
N ASN A 682 -5.46 10.93 45.67
CA ASN A 682 -4.98 9.83 44.83
C ASN A 682 -3.46 9.90 44.66
N TRP A 683 -2.73 8.92 45.20
CA TRP A 683 -1.26 8.86 45.20
C TRP A 683 -0.69 7.95 44.10
N GLU A 684 -1.43 7.82 43.00
CA GLU A 684 -1.00 7.08 41.81
C GLU A 684 -0.21 7.96 40.84
N ILE A 685 0.60 7.30 40.02
CA ILE A 685 1.40 7.97 38.99
C ILE A 685 0.54 8.63 37.90
N LEU A 686 -0.66 8.10 37.64
CA LEU A 686 -1.68 8.66 36.75
C LEU A 686 -2.93 9.07 37.54
N PRO A 687 -3.53 10.23 37.23
CA PRO A 687 -4.75 10.68 37.90
C PRO A 687 -5.93 9.78 37.54
N LEU A 688 -6.71 9.41 38.56
CA LEU A 688 -7.91 8.60 38.41
C LEU A 688 -8.98 9.02 39.42
N ASN A 689 -10.07 9.56 38.91
CA ASN A 689 -11.32 9.69 39.66
C ASN A 689 -12.19 8.45 39.40
N ARG A 690 -12.47 7.67 40.45
CA ARG A 690 -13.21 6.41 40.35
C ARG A 690 -14.72 6.59 40.16
N SER A 691 -15.28 7.75 40.51
CA SER A 691 -16.72 8.01 40.32
C SER A 691 -17.08 8.26 38.86
N LEU A 692 -16.15 8.80 38.07
CA LEU A 692 -16.36 9.03 36.65
C LEU A 692 -16.30 7.72 35.85
N SER A 693 -17.15 7.59 34.84
CA SER A 693 -17.07 6.53 33.83
C SER A 693 -16.37 7.05 32.58
N GLY A 694 -15.80 6.16 31.75
CA GLY A 694 -15.22 6.56 30.46
C GLY A 694 -13.90 5.89 30.11
N GLY A 695 -13.37 6.28 28.94
CA GLY A 695 -12.19 5.67 28.32
C GLY A 695 -10.91 5.80 29.15
N TRP A 696 -10.70 6.95 29.82
CA TRP A 696 -9.52 7.16 30.67
C TRP A 696 -9.50 6.23 31.89
N LYS A 697 -10.63 6.10 32.60
CA LYS A 697 -10.76 5.14 33.71
C LYS A 697 -10.50 3.71 33.26
N ALA A 698 -11.04 3.30 32.10
CA ALA A 698 -10.81 1.96 31.56
C ALA A 698 -9.33 1.74 31.22
N LEU A 699 -8.67 2.73 30.61
CA LEU A 699 -7.25 2.73 30.29
C LEU A 699 -6.40 2.59 31.55
N VAL A 700 -6.58 3.48 32.53
CA VAL A 700 -5.76 3.49 33.76
C VAL A 700 -6.01 2.24 34.58
N SER A 701 -7.27 1.78 34.69
CA SER A 701 -7.60 0.53 35.38
C SER A 701 -6.97 -0.69 34.72
N HIS A 702 -6.84 -0.69 33.39
CA HIS A 702 -6.17 -1.75 32.66
C HIS A 702 -4.66 -1.70 32.87
N LEU A 703 -4.04 -0.52 32.79
CA LEU A 703 -2.60 -0.33 32.98
C LEU A 703 -2.12 -0.62 34.41
N ILE A 704 -2.92 -0.28 35.42
CA ILE A 704 -2.61 -0.59 36.83
C ILE A 704 -2.61 -2.11 37.08
N LYS A 705 -3.50 -2.85 36.41
CA LYS A 705 -3.63 -4.31 36.52
C LYS A 705 -2.59 -5.09 35.71
N LEU A 706 -1.88 -4.43 34.80
CA LEU A 706 -0.97 -5.10 33.87
C LEU A 706 0.47 -5.07 34.40
N GLU A 707 0.97 -6.25 34.71
CA GLU A 707 2.37 -6.52 35.02
C GLU A 707 3.11 -7.07 33.81
N VAL A 708 4.34 -6.61 33.61
CA VAL A 708 5.28 -7.11 32.62
C VAL A 708 6.46 -7.70 33.37
N LYS A 709 6.65 -9.02 33.25
CA LYS A 709 7.80 -9.76 33.82
C LYS A 709 8.03 -9.58 35.32
N THR A 710 6.99 -9.32 36.13
CA THR A 710 7.03 -8.93 37.58
C THR A 710 7.14 -7.43 37.91
N ASN A 711 7.17 -6.55 36.91
CA ASN A 711 7.16 -5.09 37.10
C ASN A 711 5.97 -4.43 36.39
N LYS A 712 5.31 -3.47 37.05
CA LYS A 712 4.22 -2.69 36.43
C LYS A 712 4.77 -1.90 35.24
N VAL A 713 4.07 -1.85 34.10
CA VAL A 713 4.48 -1.07 32.90
C VAL A 713 4.94 0.34 33.24
N VAL A 714 4.28 0.94 34.24
CA VAL A 714 4.52 2.31 34.65
C VAL A 714 5.82 2.51 35.44
N SER A 715 6.41 1.45 35.99
CA SER A 715 7.73 1.51 36.67
C SER A 715 8.92 1.54 35.70
N SER A 716 8.67 1.37 34.39
CA SER A 716 9.68 1.51 33.34
C SER A 716 10.00 2.96 32.98
N PHE A 717 9.20 3.92 33.46
CA PHE A 717 9.42 5.35 33.31
C PHE A 717 10.14 5.92 34.53
N SER A 718 11.10 6.79 34.28
CA SER A 718 11.84 7.55 35.29
C SER A 718 11.91 9.02 34.89
N VAL A 719 12.32 9.87 35.81
CA VAL A 719 12.57 11.29 35.54
C VAL A 719 14.03 11.61 35.81
N VAL A 720 14.64 12.36 34.90
CA VAL A 720 15.90 13.03 35.14
C VAL A 720 15.56 14.45 35.61
N ILE A 721 16.07 14.80 36.79
CA ILE A 721 15.84 16.11 37.39
C ILE A 721 16.64 17.17 36.64
N GLY A 722 15.94 18.24 36.27
CA GLY A 722 16.50 19.53 35.91
C GLY A 722 16.22 20.52 37.05
N ASN A 723 15.17 21.32 36.92
CA ASN A 723 14.80 22.35 37.89
C ASN A 723 13.95 21.86 39.09
N GLY A 724 13.47 20.60 39.06
CA GLY A 724 12.73 19.96 40.14
C GLY A 724 11.28 20.42 40.33
N MET A 725 10.74 21.25 39.42
CA MET A 725 9.41 21.87 39.56
C MET A 725 8.27 20.98 39.04
N ASP A 726 8.53 20.05 38.14
CA ASP A 726 7.50 19.25 37.46
C ASP A 726 7.44 17.80 37.94
N VAL A 727 8.22 17.46 38.97
CA VAL A 727 8.41 16.10 39.48
C VAL A 727 7.89 15.99 40.90
N ARG A 728 7.01 15.02 41.18
CA ARG A 728 6.48 14.81 42.52
C ARG A 728 7.46 13.98 43.36
N PHE A 729 7.88 14.54 44.49
CA PHE A 729 8.92 13.99 45.35
C PHE A 729 8.66 12.54 45.80
N TRP A 730 7.44 12.25 46.26
CA TRP A 730 7.08 10.93 46.79
C TRP A 730 6.62 9.91 45.75
N ILE A 731 6.02 10.38 44.65
CA ILE A 731 5.19 9.55 43.75
C ILE A 731 5.93 9.17 42.46
N ASP A 732 6.72 10.08 41.91
CA ASP A 732 7.43 9.84 40.65
C ASP A 732 8.80 9.18 40.93
N LYS A 733 9.29 8.37 39.98
CA LYS A 733 10.59 7.68 40.09
C LYS A 733 11.69 8.56 39.51
N TRP A 734 12.38 9.29 40.37
CA TRP A 734 13.44 10.22 39.95
C TRP A 734 14.81 9.90 40.56
N ARG A 735 14.87 9.07 41.62
CA ARG A 735 16.13 8.67 42.26
C ARG A 735 16.09 7.26 42.83
N GLY A 736 16.84 6.35 42.20
CA GLY A 736 16.91 4.92 42.53
C GLY A 736 15.86 4.07 41.81
N SER A 737 15.62 2.85 42.30
CA SER A 737 14.88 1.82 41.55
C SER A 737 13.35 1.92 41.67
N LYS A 738 12.82 2.55 42.73
CA LYS A 738 11.38 2.71 43.03
C LYS A 738 11.06 4.14 43.53
N PRO A 739 9.78 4.57 43.51
CA PRO A 739 9.35 5.82 44.13
C PRO A 739 9.56 5.83 45.65
N PHE A 740 9.81 7.00 46.24
CA PHE A 740 10.07 7.14 47.68
C PHE A 740 8.91 6.72 48.58
N LYS A 741 7.66 6.80 48.11
CA LYS A 741 6.51 6.27 48.89
C LYS A 741 6.58 4.76 49.15
N GLU A 742 7.31 4.01 48.30
CA GLU A 742 7.49 2.55 48.43
C GLU A 742 8.71 2.21 49.29
N ASP A 743 9.80 2.96 49.12
CA ASP A 743 11.04 2.76 49.90
C ASP A 743 10.93 3.31 51.33
N TYR A 744 10.10 4.34 51.56
CA TYR A 744 9.95 5.04 52.85
C TYR A 744 8.45 5.22 53.24
N PRO A 745 7.71 4.12 53.47
CA PRO A 745 6.27 4.16 53.67
C PRO A 745 5.85 4.85 54.96
N ASN A 746 6.66 4.78 56.04
CA ASN A 746 6.32 5.41 57.31
C ASN A 746 6.49 6.93 57.24
N LEU A 747 7.54 7.42 56.58
CA LEU A 747 7.70 8.85 56.28
C LEU A 747 6.58 9.35 55.38
N PHE A 748 6.27 8.63 54.29
CA PHE A 748 5.20 9.03 53.38
C PHE A 748 3.84 9.16 54.09
N ARG A 749 3.56 8.32 55.09
CA ARG A 749 2.34 8.41 55.91
C ARG A 749 2.27 9.71 56.73
N LEU A 750 3.42 10.18 57.23
CA LEU A 750 3.57 11.39 58.03
C LEU A 750 3.68 12.67 57.20
N ALA A 751 4.05 12.58 55.92
CA ALA A 751 4.11 13.74 55.02
C ALA A 751 2.74 14.45 54.95
N VAL A 752 2.76 15.77 55.15
CA VAL A 752 1.56 16.63 55.06
C VAL A 752 1.15 16.78 53.60
N ASP A 753 2.11 17.10 52.73
CA ASP A 753 1.88 17.19 51.29
C ASP A 753 2.51 15.99 50.56
N LYS A 754 1.64 15.09 50.11
CA LYS A 754 2.03 13.88 49.39
C LYS A 754 2.24 14.10 47.89
N GLN A 755 1.89 15.28 47.37
CA GLN A 755 2.04 15.67 45.97
C GLN A 755 3.12 16.75 45.78
N ALA A 756 3.83 17.15 46.85
CA ALA A 756 4.89 18.15 46.81
C ALA A 756 5.93 17.83 45.72
N THR A 757 6.43 18.87 45.07
CA THR A 757 7.47 18.71 44.05
C THR A 757 8.82 18.42 44.68
N VAL A 758 9.80 18.00 43.89
CA VAL A 758 11.16 17.80 44.39
C VAL A 758 11.74 19.11 44.89
N LYS A 759 11.53 20.22 44.16
CA LYS A 759 11.98 21.55 44.56
C LYS A 759 11.33 22.02 45.88
N ASP A 760 10.06 21.68 46.11
CA ASP A 760 9.39 22.03 47.36
C ASP A 760 9.88 21.22 48.57
N SER A 761 10.42 20.02 48.31
CA SER A 761 10.73 19.00 49.32
C SER A 761 12.22 18.87 49.64
N TRP A 762 13.09 19.41 48.80
CA TRP A 762 14.55 19.35 48.94
C TRP A 762 15.19 20.66 48.49
N ASP A 763 15.96 21.27 49.39
CA ASP A 763 16.84 22.38 49.06
C ASP A 763 18.24 21.84 48.75
N ALA A 764 18.62 21.89 47.46
CA ALA A 764 19.92 21.43 46.99
C ALA A 764 21.08 22.30 47.47
N ALA A 765 20.86 23.60 47.77
CA ALA A 765 21.93 24.51 48.18
C ALA A 765 22.34 24.26 49.64
N SER A 766 21.36 24.07 50.52
CA SER A 766 21.60 23.78 51.93
C SER A 766 21.67 22.28 52.25
N SER A 767 21.34 21.42 51.29
CA SER A 767 21.18 19.97 51.49
C SER A 767 20.18 19.63 52.61
N VAL A 768 19.11 20.42 52.73
CA VAL A 768 18.08 20.27 53.75
C VAL A 768 16.79 19.72 53.15
N LEU A 769 16.20 18.75 53.85
CA LEU A 769 14.87 18.24 53.55
C LEU A 769 13.80 19.19 54.12
N THR A 770 13.00 19.80 53.24
CA THR A 770 11.98 20.81 53.58
C THR A 770 10.58 20.23 53.77
N CYS A 771 10.44 18.90 53.71
CA CYS A 771 9.18 18.18 53.92
C CYS A 771 8.49 18.55 55.24
N ARG A 772 7.19 18.87 55.16
CA ARG A 772 6.35 19.09 56.35
C ARG A 772 5.74 17.78 56.85
N TRP A 773 5.79 17.56 58.16
CA TRP A 773 5.30 16.34 58.81
C TRP A 773 4.08 16.62 59.70
N LYS A 774 3.17 15.64 59.78
CA LYS A 774 1.97 15.71 60.64
C LYS A 774 2.29 15.65 62.13
N SER A 775 3.45 15.09 62.47
CA SER A 775 3.99 15.01 63.83
C SER A 775 5.51 15.03 63.73
N ASN A 776 6.16 15.74 64.65
CA ASN A 776 7.62 15.77 64.78
C ASN A 776 8.14 14.76 65.82
N LEU A 777 7.25 13.95 66.40
CA LEU A 777 7.60 12.82 67.25
C LEU A 777 7.77 11.58 66.38
N PHE A 778 9.01 11.28 66.02
CA PHE A 778 9.36 10.12 65.21
C PHE A 778 9.70 8.90 66.07
N SER A 779 9.08 7.77 65.77
CA SER A 779 9.54 6.46 66.25
C SER A 779 10.92 6.14 65.67
N ASP A 780 11.65 5.21 66.28
CA ASP A 780 12.99 4.83 65.80
C ASP A 780 12.98 4.31 64.36
N SER A 781 11.89 3.64 63.95
CA SER A 781 11.68 3.23 62.56
C SER A 781 11.56 4.40 61.57
N VAL A 782 10.89 5.49 61.97
CA VAL A 782 10.73 6.69 61.13
C VAL A 782 12.05 7.48 61.07
N ARG A 783 12.79 7.54 62.19
CA ARG A 783 14.12 8.16 62.24
C ARG A 783 15.10 7.41 61.33
N HIS A 784 15.05 6.08 61.33
CA HIS A 784 15.87 5.26 60.43
C HIS A 784 15.54 5.52 58.95
N GLU A 785 14.25 5.54 58.57
CA GLU A 785 13.85 5.91 57.20
C GLU A 785 14.32 7.33 56.81
N LEU A 786 14.29 8.28 57.75
CA LEU A 786 14.69 9.67 57.51
C LEU A 786 16.18 9.79 57.22
N GLU A 787 17.02 9.10 57.97
CA GLU A 787 18.46 9.08 57.73
C GLU A 787 18.81 8.39 56.41
N LEU A 788 18.15 7.29 56.08
CA LEU A 788 18.31 6.63 54.77
C LEU A 788 17.86 7.52 53.60
N LEU A 789 16.77 8.27 53.77
CA LEU A 789 16.29 9.21 52.75
C LEU A 789 17.29 10.37 52.57
N LYS A 790 17.77 10.98 53.66
CA LYS A 790 18.78 12.04 53.61
C LYS A 790 20.04 11.57 52.90
N ALA A 791 20.59 10.41 53.30
CA ALA A 791 21.76 9.82 52.66
C ALA A 791 21.54 9.60 51.16
N ARG A 792 20.35 9.17 50.76
CA ARG A 792 19.99 8.99 49.34
C ARG A 792 19.91 10.31 48.58
N LEU A 793 19.54 11.42 49.22
CA LEU A 793 19.38 12.74 48.59
C LEU A 793 20.70 13.52 48.43
N VAL A 794 21.74 13.17 49.20
CA VAL A 794 23.06 13.82 49.12
C VAL A 794 23.58 13.84 47.67
N GLY A 795 24.00 15.01 47.19
CA GLY A 795 24.48 15.18 45.81
C GLY A 795 23.37 15.35 44.76
N THR A 796 22.10 15.57 45.15
CA THR A 796 21.07 16.05 44.20
C THR A 796 21.30 17.52 43.91
N GLN A 797 21.58 17.87 42.66
CA GLN A 797 21.69 19.25 42.19
C GLN A 797 20.54 19.59 41.23
N PHE A 798 20.17 20.87 41.19
CA PHE A 798 19.20 21.41 40.25
C PHE A 798 19.90 22.18 39.13
N PHE A 799 19.36 22.10 37.93
CA PHE A 799 19.84 22.77 36.74
C PHE A 799 18.76 23.73 36.19
N GLU A 800 19.15 24.67 35.33
CA GLU A 800 18.20 25.59 34.69
C GLU A 800 17.25 24.88 33.72
N ALA A 801 17.69 23.76 33.14
CA ALA A 801 16.90 22.95 32.23
C ALA A 801 15.63 22.38 32.90
N PRO A 802 14.53 22.20 32.16
CA PRO A 802 13.32 21.58 32.70
C PRO A 802 13.50 20.09 32.99
N ASP A 803 12.71 19.58 33.92
CA ASP A 803 12.66 18.14 34.22
C ASP A 803 12.18 17.35 32.98
N HIS A 804 12.77 16.18 32.73
CA HIS A 804 12.37 15.37 31.57
C HIS A 804 12.24 13.88 31.90
N TRP A 805 11.17 13.29 31.37
CA TRP A 805 10.90 11.86 31.52
C TRP A 805 11.78 11.04 30.60
N THR A 806 12.25 9.91 31.12
CA THR A 806 13.04 8.91 30.39
C THR A 806 12.39 7.54 30.50
N TRP A 807 12.58 6.72 29.47
CA TRP A 807 12.12 5.34 29.42
C TRP A 807 13.31 4.39 29.41
N ASN A 808 13.34 3.46 30.36
CA ASN A 808 14.49 2.54 30.57
C ASN A 808 14.54 1.37 29.58
N GLY A 809 13.91 1.51 28.40
CA GLY A 809 13.79 0.44 27.41
C GLY A 809 14.70 0.58 26.18
N ASN A 810 15.40 1.71 26.03
CA ASN A 810 16.39 1.94 24.99
C ASN A 810 17.47 2.94 25.46
N SER A 811 18.53 3.07 24.66
CA SER A 811 19.69 3.91 24.97
C SER A 811 19.43 5.41 24.84
N ASP A 812 18.43 5.81 24.06
CA ASP A 812 18.09 7.22 23.85
C ASP A 812 17.08 7.77 24.87
N GLY A 813 16.57 6.92 25.77
CA GLY A 813 15.62 7.31 26.81
C GLY A 813 14.22 7.68 26.30
N THR A 814 13.94 7.55 24.99
CA THR A 814 12.66 7.94 24.38
C THR A 814 11.74 6.75 24.17
N PHE A 815 10.45 6.91 24.47
CA PHE A 815 9.51 5.80 24.26
C PHE A 815 9.23 5.54 22.77
N LYS A 816 9.67 4.38 22.27
CA LYS A 816 9.33 3.88 20.93
C LYS A 816 8.47 2.62 21.01
N VAL A 817 7.34 2.65 20.29
CA VAL A 817 6.41 1.51 20.18
C VAL A 817 7.08 0.27 19.60
N ALA A 818 8.08 0.43 18.72
CA ALA A 818 8.81 -0.69 18.13
C ALA A 818 9.69 -1.40 19.19
N ASP A 819 10.43 -0.62 19.97
CA ASP A 819 11.37 -1.11 20.98
C ASP A 819 10.61 -1.84 22.12
N PHE A 820 9.51 -1.26 22.59
CA PHE A 820 8.65 -1.88 23.61
C PHE A 820 8.05 -3.21 23.14
N LYS A 821 7.70 -3.34 21.86
CA LYS A 821 7.24 -4.62 21.30
C LYS A 821 8.36 -5.65 21.25
N GLN A 822 9.56 -5.24 20.88
CA GLN A 822 10.69 -6.14 20.71
C GLN A 822 11.11 -6.75 22.06
N SER A 823 11.16 -5.95 23.13
CA SER A 823 11.46 -6.40 24.49
C SER A 823 10.39 -7.32 25.10
N HIS A 824 9.14 -7.23 24.61
CA HIS A 824 8.04 -8.14 24.96
C HIS A 824 8.05 -9.47 24.17
N LEU A 825 8.57 -9.46 22.94
CA LEU A 825 8.59 -10.63 22.05
C LEU A 825 9.78 -11.56 22.30
N SER A 826 10.87 -11.07 22.89
CA SER A 826 12.05 -11.87 23.24
C SER A 826 11.77 -12.93 24.30
N ASP A 827 10.74 -12.74 25.14
CA ASP A 827 10.45 -13.62 26.29
C ASP A 827 9.62 -14.87 25.97
N HIS A 828 8.94 -14.90 24.82
CA HIS A 828 8.05 -16.01 24.46
C HIS A 828 8.68 -17.03 23.49
N ASN A 829 9.97 -16.87 23.16
CA ASN A 829 10.60 -17.59 22.04
C ASN A 829 11.76 -18.53 22.44
N GLN A 830 11.88 -18.93 23.70
CA GLN A 830 12.86 -19.98 24.07
C GLN A 830 12.47 -21.40 23.58
N THR A 831 11.30 -21.61 22.96
CA THR A 831 10.81 -22.96 22.61
C THR A 831 10.12 -23.05 21.24
N GLN A 832 10.75 -22.61 20.14
CA GLN A 832 10.11 -22.72 18.80
C GLN A 832 11.06 -23.26 17.72
N HIS A 833 10.93 -24.56 17.42
CA HIS A 833 11.77 -25.33 16.49
C HIS A 833 11.33 -25.29 14.99
N HIS A 834 10.22 -24.63 14.63
CA HIS A 834 9.66 -24.66 13.26
C HIS A 834 9.29 -23.28 12.68
N VAL A 835 10.25 -22.36 12.64
CA VAL A 835 10.07 -21.00 12.07
C VAL A 835 10.64 -20.95 10.65
N LEU A 836 9.88 -20.38 9.69
CA LEU A 836 10.33 -20.15 8.32
C LEU A 836 11.71 -19.47 8.28
N ARG A 837 12.74 -20.23 7.90
CA ARG A 837 14.12 -19.75 7.93
C ARG A 837 14.32 -18.49 7.08
N LYS A 838 15.14 -17.58 7.60
CA LYS A 838 15.42 -16.29 6.98
C LYS A 838 16.63 -16.41 6.07
N ASN A 839 16.38 -16.49 4.77
CA ASN A 839 17.39 -16.30 3.74
C ASN A 839 16.84 -15.35 2.67
N SER A 840 17.43 -14.18 2.48
CA SER A 840 16.82 -13.12 1.64
C SER A 840 17.05 -13.33 0.15
N TRP A 841 18.14 -14.02 -0.22
CA TRP A 841 18.45 -14.27 -1.62
C TRP A 841 17.68 -15.48 -2.17
N VAL A 842 17.31 -16.44 -1.31
CA VAL A 842 16.39 -17.52 -1.68
C VAL A 842 14.96 -17.00 -1.88
N PRO A 843 14.27 -17.32 -2.99
CA PRO A 843 12.89 -16.92 -3.24
C PRO A 843 11.92 -17.34 -2.12
N LEU A 844 10.84 -16.58 -1.98
CA LEU A 844 9.86 -16.81 -0.93
C LEU A 844 9.12 -18.15 -1.11
N LYS A 845 8.86 -18.58 -2.36
CA LYS A 845 8.24 -19.89 -2.66
C LYS A 845 9.06 -21.06 -2.10
N VAL A 846 10.37 -21.05 -2.32
CA VAL A 846 11.30 -22.09 -1.86
C VAL A 846 11.35 -22.12 -0.34
N ARG A 847 11.40 -20.95 0.31
CA ARG A 847 11.39 -20.89 1.77
C ARG A 847 10.10 -21.44 2.36
N ILE A 848 8.94 -21.09 1.79
CA ILE A 848 7.65 -21.61 2.23
C ILE A 848 7.59 -23.12 2.03
N PHE A 849 8.13 -23.63 0.92
CA PHE A 849 8.27 -25.06 0.67
C PHE A 849 9.08 -25.76 1.77
N VAL A 850 10.28 -25.27 2.09
CA VAL A 850 11.13 -25.84 3.16
C VAL A 850 10.43 -25.77 4.54
N TRP A 851 9.68 -24.71 4.80
CA TRP A 851 8.89 -24.63 6.04
C TRP A 851 7.73 -25.65 6.08
N ARG A 852 7.10 -25.95 4.94
CA ARG A 852 6.09 -27.02 4.87
C ARG A 852 6.72 -28.40 5.01
N LEU A 853 7.93 -28.57 4.50
CA LEU A 853 8.75 -29.75 4.66
C LEU A 853 9.05 -30.02 6.14
N GLU A 854 9.55 -29.02 6.89
CA GLU A 854 9.79 -29.12 8.35
C GLU A 854 8.52 -29.46 9.16
N LEU A 855 7.33 -29.23 8.60
CA LEU A 855 6.05 -29.54 9.23
C LEU A 855 5.43 -30.88 8.76
N ASN A 856 6.12 -31.64 7.90
CA ASN A 856 5.58 -32.83 7.23
C ASN A 856 4.25 -32.55 6.51
N ARG A 857 4.17 -31.43 5.78
CA ARG A 857 2.95 -30.97 5.07
C ARG A 857 3.09 -30.95 3.56
N LEU A 858 4.11 -31.61 3.04
CA LEU A 858 4.19 -31.87 1.61
C LEU A 858 3.20 -32.98 1.23
N PRO A 859 2.71 -33.01 -0.02
CA PRO A 859 1.87 -34.08 -0.53
C PRO A 859 2.74 -35.28 -0.97
N THR A 860 3.60 -35.80 -0.08
CA THR A 860 4.28 -37.08 -0.32
C THR A 860 3.26 -38.22 -0.33
N LYS A 861 3.55 -39.33 -0.99
CA LYS A 861 2.58 -40.43 -1.15
C LYS A 861 2.05 -40.96 0.19
N ASP A 862 2.89 -41.05 1.23
CA ASP A 862 2.46 -41.41 2.59
C ASP A 862 1.44 -40.42 3.20
N GLU A 863 1.69 -39.12 3.04
CA GLU A 863 0.80 -38.05 3.51
C GLU A 863 -0.50 -37.97 2.71
N LEU A 864 -0.46 -38.28 1.42
CA LEU A 864 -1.64 -38.38 0.57
C LEU A 864 -2.52 -39.58 0.95
N GLN A 865 -1.91 -40.72 1.27
CA GLN A 865 -2.62 -41.90 1.78
C GLN A 865 -3.29 -41.62 3.14
N LYS A 866 -2.60 -40.93 4.06
CA LYS A 866 -3.21 -40.47 5.34
C LYS A 866 -4.42 -39.55 5.12
N ARG A 867 -4.49 -38.87 3.97
CA ARG A 867 -5.61 -38.01 3.56
C ARG A 867 -6.63 -38.72 2.67
N GLN A 868 -6.58 -40.06 2.59
CA GLN A 868 -7.50 -40.90 1.84
C GLN A 868 -7.49 -40.64 0.33
N VAL A 869 -6.38 -40.15 -0.23
CA VAL A 869 -6.17 -40.06 -1.68
C VAL A 869 -5.74 -41.43 -2.20
N GLN A 870 -6.44 -41.97 -3.19
CA GLN A 870 -6.06 -43.24 -3.82
C GLN A 870 -4.86 -43.05 -4.73
N LEU A 871 -3.82 -43.87 -4.53
CA LEU A 871 -2.58 -43.84 -5.30
C LEU A 871 -2.31 -45.23 -5.89
N PRO A 872 -1.71 -45.31 -7.10
CA PRO A 872 -1.43 -46.58 -7.75
C PRO A 872 -0.34 -47.40 -7.05
N ASN A 873 0.63 -46.73 -6.42
CA ASN A 873 1.63 -47.35 -5.54
C ASN A 873 2.09 -46.33 -4.49
N ASN A 874 2.87 -46.78 -3.51
CA ASN A 874 3.49 -45.95 -2.48
C ASN A 874 5.00 -45.75 -2.68
N LEU A 875 5.58 -46.17 -3.82
CA LEU A 875 7.03 -46.14 -4.06
C LEU A 875 7.53 -44.70 -4.27
N CYS A 876 8.74 -44.42 -3.82
CA CYS A 876 9.42 -43.14 -3.95
C CYS A 876 9.58 -42.76 -5.41
N VAL A 877 9.11 -41.57 -5.76
CA VAL A 877 9.14 -41.12 -7.16
C VAL A 877 10.57 -41.01 -7.71
N LEU A 878 11.57 -40.73 -6.87
CA LEU A 878 12.95 -40.56 -7.35
C LEU A 878 13.72 -41.88 -7.56
N CYS A 879 13.42 -42.94 -6.81
CA CYS A 879 14.16 -44.21 -6.90
C CYS A 879 13.32 -45.42 -7.26
N ASP A 880 11.99 -45.35 -7.13
CA ASP A 880 11.05 -46.45 -7.30
C ASP A 880 11.33 -47.72 -6.45
N VAL A 881 12.21 -47.64 -5.43
CA VAL A 881 12.60 -48.80 -4.61
C VAL A 881 11.84 -48.89 -3.28
N SER A 882 11.77 -47.78 -2.54
CA SER A 882 11.24 -47.76 -1.16
C SER A 882 9.99 -46.89 -1.06
N ALA A 883 9.20 -47.04 0.01
CA ALA A 883 8.01 -46.22 0.21
C ALA A 883 8.37 -44.72 0.33
N GLU A 884 7.61 -43.85 -0.36
CA GLU A 884 7.81 -42.41 -0.34
C GLU A 884 7.37 -41.81 0.99
N SER A 885 8.32 -41.22 1.70
CA SER A 885 8.09 -40.34 2.82
C SER A 885 8.93 -39.09 2.65
N THR A 886 8.64 -38.04 3.41
CA THR A 886 9.49 -36.85 3.47
C THR A 886 10.94 -37.22 3.81
N LEU A 887 11.15 -38.11 4.77
CA LEU A 887 12.47 -38.58 5.17
C LEU A 887 13.19 -39.27 4.00
N HIS A 888 12.54 -40.28 3.41
CA HIS A 888 13.14 -41.04 2.33
C HIS A 888 13.41 -40.15 1.10
N LEU A 889 12.48 -39.29 0.71
CA LEU A 889 12.62 -38.44 -0.47
C LEU A 889 13.83 -37.49 -0.39
N PHE A 890 14.11 -36.90 0.78
CA PHE A 890 15.14 -35.88 0.91
C PHE A 890 16.47 -36.36 1.48
N THR A 891 16.49 -37.40 2.32
CA THR A 891 17.72 -37.90 2.95
C THR A 891 17.99 -39.38 2.66
N GLY A 892 16.94 -40.23 2.63
CA GLY A 892 17.09 -41.68 2.50
C GLY A 892 17.13 -42.26 1.08
N CYS A 893 16.89 -41.45 0.04
CA CYS A 893 16.82 -41.91 -1.35
C CYS A 893 18.20 -41.89 -2.00
N GLY A 894 18.57 -42.95 -2.73
CA GLY A 894 19.87 -43.05 -3.41
C GLY A 894 20.15 -41.90 -4.39
N CYS A 895 19.13 -41.43 -5.12
CA CYS A 895 19.25 -40.26 -5.98
C CYS A 895 19.55 -38.98 -5.15
N SER A 896 18.80 -38.75 -4.08
CA SER A 896 18.97 -37.59 -3.21
C SER A 896 20.34 -37.60 -2.51
N PHE A 897 20.79 -38.77 -2.06
CA PHE A 897 22.12 -38.97 -1.50
C PHE A 897 23.22 -38.60 -2.51
N GLY A 898 23.11 -39.06 -3.76
CA GLY A 898 24.04 -38.69 -4.83
C GLY A 898 24.10 -37.18 -5.07
N VAL A 899 22.96 -36.49 -5.02
CA VAL A 899 22.90 -35.02 -5.13
C VAL A 899 23.59 -34.35 -3.94
N TRP A 900 23.34 -34.78 -2.69
CA TRP A 900 23.96 -34.20 -1.51
C TRP A 900 25.48 -34.37 -1.47
N ILE A 901 26.01 -35.52 -1.90
CA ILE A 901 27.46 -35.75 -2.02
C ILE A 901 28.09 -34.75 -3.01
N ALA A 902 27.49 -34.61 -4.20
CA ALA A 902 27.99 -33.69 -5.21
C ALA A 902 27.92 -32.21 -4.77
N ILE A 903 26.86 -31.82 -4.04
CA ILE A 903 26.73 -30.47 -3.49
C ILE A 903 27.69 -30.22 -2.32
N GLY A 904 27.94 -31.22 -1.47
CA GLY A 904 28.94 -31.17 -0.41
C GLY A 904 30.34 -30.92 -0.97
N ALA A 905 30.74 -31.71 -1.96
CA ALA A 905 32.01 -31.53 -2.68
C ALA A 905 32.13 -30.13 -3.32
N TRP A 906 31.07 -29.66 -3.99
CA TRP A 906 31.05 -28.31 -4.59
C TRP A 906 31.18 -27.18 -3.56
N CYS A 907 30.59 -27.35 -2.37
CA CYS A 907 30.68 -26.37 -1.28
C CYS A 907 31.95 -26.53 -0.43
N LYS A 908 32.83 -27.49 -0.75
CA LYS A 908 34.00 -27.87 0.06
C LYS A 908 33.61 -28.23 1.50
N LEU A 909 32.54 -28.99 1.65
CA LEU A 909 32.07 -29.53 2.92
C LEU A 909 32.42 -31.02 2.99
N ASP A 910 32.60 -31.53 4.21
CA ASP A 910 32.63 -32.96 4.45
C ASP A 910 31.37 -33.63 3.88
N PRO A 911 31.44 -34.92 3.48
CA PRO A 911 30.29 -35.63 2.94
C PRO A 911 29.07 -35.46 3.84
N ILE A 912 27.98 -34.96 3.24
CA ILE A 912 26.76 -34.60 3.98
C ILE A 912 25.98 -35.88 4.28
N TYR A 913 26.09 -36.35 5.52
CA TYR A 913 25.24 -37.42 6.05
C TYR A 913 24.13 -36.80 6.90
N ALA A 914 22.88 -36.92 6.44
CA ALA A 914 21.72 -36.44 7.17
C ALA A 914 20.75 -37.59 7.41
N PHE A 915 20.30 -37.74 8.65
CA PHE A 915 19.32 -38.76 9.03
C PHE A 915 17.93 -38.16 9.15
N ASP A 916 17.82 -36.82 9.27
CA ASP A 916 16.59 -36.05 9.19
C ASP A 916 16.77 -34.77 8.36
N VAL A 917 15.66 -34.20 7.87
CA VAL A 917 15.61 -32.89 7.23
C VAL A 917 16.15 -31.80 8.16
N SER A 918 15.95 -31.95 9.47
CA SER A 918 16.47 -31.05 10.49
C SER A 918 18.00 -30.97 10.46
N ASP A 919 18.69 -32.09 10.18
CA ASP A 919 20.16 -32.16 10.12
C ASP A 919 20.67 -31.36 8.91
N LEU A 920 20.05 -31.56 7.74
CA LEU A 920 20.37 -30.79 6.52
C LEU A 920 20.25 -29.29 6.76
N LEU A 921 19.17 -28.88 7.42
CA LEU A 921 18.94 -27.46 7.68
C LEU A 921 19.84 -26.89 8.77
N GLN A 922 20.44 -27.72 9.62
CA GLN A 922 21.45 -27.28 10.59
C GLN A 922 22.85 -27.11 9.99
N LEU A 923 23.07 -27.60 8.76
CA LEU A 923 24.34 -27.43 8.06
C LEU A 923 24.75 -25.94 7.95
N GLY A 924 25.97 -25.65 8.39
CA GLY A 924 26.56 -24.32 8.41
C GLY A 924 26.18 -23.44 9.61
N LEU A 925 25.31 -23.87 10.55
CA LEU A 925 24.93 -23.07 11.74
C LEU A 925 26.04 -22.88 12.80
N GLY A 926 27.22 -23.48 12.63
CA GLY A 926 28.38 -23.34 13.55
C GLY A 926 29.60 -22.61 12.96
N SER A 927 29.55 -22.15 11.70
CA SER A 927 30.70 -21.49 11.07
C SER A 927 31.00 -20.12 11.69
N ARG A 928 32.29 -19.81 11.95
CA ARG A 928 32.74 -18.47 12.37
C ARG A 928 32.38 -17.39 11.33
N ASN A 929 32.21 -17.77 10.06
CA ASN A 929 31.81 -16.86 8.98
C ASN A 929 30.29 -16.84 8.78
N LYS A 930 29.63 -15.81 9.31
CA LYS A 930 28.17 -15.59 9.19
C LYS A 930 27.68 -15.41 7.74
N LYS A 931 28.55 -15.04 6.78
CA LYS A 931 28.18 -14.93 5.36
C LYS A 931 28.17 -16.31 4.70
N ALA A 932 29.23 -17.08 4.86
CA ALA A 932 29.34 -18.45 4.34
C ALA A 932 28.21 -19.34 4.85
N SER A 933 27.92 -19.27 6.15
CA SER A 933 26.79 -19.95 6.79
C SER A 933 25.44 -19.67 6.10
N LYS A 934 25.16 -18.40 5.75
CA LYS A 934 23.93 -18.01 5.05
C LYS A 934 23.87 -18.46 3.59
N ILE A 935 25.02 -18.58 2.93
CA ILE A 935 25.10 -19.07 1.54
C ILE A 935 24.84 -20.58 1.54
N ILE A 936 25.53 -21.34 2.39
CA ILE A 936 25.34 -22.80 2.53
C ILE A 936 23.88 -23.13 2.86
N GLN A 937 23.30 -22.44 3.85
CA GLN A 937 21.88 -22.63 4.19
C GLN A 937 20.94 -22.36 3.02
N GLY A 938 21.28 -21.41 2.15
CA GLY A 938 20.44 -21.12 0.99
C GLY A 938 20.56 -22.20 -0.07
N ILE A 939 21.78 -22.66 -0.36
CA ILE A 939 22.04 -23.77 -1.29
C ILE A 939 21.27 -25.02 -0.83
N VAL A 940 21.34 -25.37 0.45
CA VAL A 940 20.58 -26.48 1.05
C VAL A 940 19.06 -26.35 0.78
N MET A 941 18.48 -25.14 0.90
CA MET A 941 17.07 -24.91 0.58
C MET A 941 16.77 -25.07 -0.93
N VAL A 942 17.68 -24.63 -1.80
CA VAL A 942 17.57 -24.80 -3.25
C VAL A 942 17.63 -26.28 -3.62
N THR A 943 18.55 -27.05 -3.03
CA THR A 943 18.69 -28.49 -3.27
C THR A 943 17.40 -29.25 -2.95
N MET A 944 16.78 -29.00 -1.80
CA MET A 944 15.49 -29.61 -1.48
C MET A 944 14.39 -29.20 -2.45
N TRP A 945 14.37 -27.95 -2.92
CA TRP A 945 13.40 -27.53 -3.92
C TRP A 945 13.59 -28.26 -5.26
N VAL A 946 14.83 -28.42 -5.71
CA VAL A 946 15.15 -29.12 -6.96
C VAL A 946 14.82 -30.61 -6.87
N LEU A 947 15.12 -31.27 -5.74
CA LEU A 947 14.74 -32.67 -5.52
C LEU A 947 13.23 -32.88 -5.58
N TRP A 948 12.46 -31.98 -4.95
CA TRP A 948 11.00 -32.01 -5.01
C TRP A 948 10.48 -31.83 -6.44
N ASN A 949 11.02 -30.86 -7.18
CA ASN A 949 10.62 -30.61 -8.55
C ASN A 949 11.01 -31.76 -9.49
N GLY A 950 12.18 -32.37 -9.33
CA GLY A 950 12.57 -33.55 -10.09
C GLY A 950 11.58 -34.71 -9.92
N GLY A 951 11.03 -34.88 -8.72
CA GLY A 951 9.92 -35.82 -8.50
C GLY A 951 8.65 -35.42 -9.25
N ASN A 952 8.24 -34.15 -9.19
CA ASN A 952 7.06 -33.67 -9.91
C ASN A 952 7.20 -33.81 -11.43
N GLU A 953 8.36 -33.48 -11.99
CA GLU A 953 8.68 -33.66 -13.42
C GLU A 953 8.49 -35.12 -13.85
N LYS A 954 8.93 -36.07 -13.01
CA LYS A 954 8.69 -37.49 -13.27
C LYS A 954 7.21 -37.89 -13.24
N ILE A 955 6.44 -37.36 -12.29
CA ILE A 955 5.00 -37.67 -12.15
C ILE A 955 4.17 -37.07 -13.29
N PHE A 956 4.40 -35.79 -13.61
CA PHE A 956 3.52 -35.01 -14.49
C PHE A 956 4.00 -34.97 -15.95
N GLN A 957 5.30 -35.12 -16.17
CA GLN A 957 5.93 -35.01 -17.50
C GLN A 957 6.61 -36.31 -17.94
N GLY A 958 6.69 -37.33 -17.06
CA GLY A 958 7.36 -38.60 -17.36
C GLY A 958 8.89 -38.50 -17.48
N LYS A 959 9.49 -37.39 -17.00
CA LYS A 959 10.93 -37.17 -17.11
C LYS A 959 11.69 -37.81 -15.95
N GLU A 960 12.66 -38.69 -16.25
CA GLU A 960 13.49 -39.32 -15.22
C GLU A 960 14.45 -38.35 -14.53
N ALA A 961 14.58 -38.50 -13.21
CA ALA A 961 15.36 -37.59 -12.37
C ALA A 961 16.83 -38.06 -12.27
N GLN A 962 17.69 -37.55 -13.16
CA GLN A 962 19.12 -37.87 -13.13
C GLN A 962 19.91 -36.96 -12.17
N VAL A 963 20.76 -37.57 -11.33
CA VAL A 963 21.57 -36.85 -10.31
C VAL A 963 22.38 -35.70 -10.91
N VAL A 964 23.01 -35.91 -12.07
CA VAL A 964 23.83 -34.90 -12.76
C VAL A 964 23.00 -33.67 -13.14
N GLU A 965 21.79 -33.88 -13.67
CA GLU A 965 20.90 -32.80 -14.06
C GLU A 965 20.40 -31.99 -12.86
N LEU A 966 20.03 -32.69 -11.78
CA LEU A 966 19.57 -32.07 -10.55
C LEU A 966 20.68 -31.21 -9.93
N VAL A 967 21.93 -31.71 -9.90
CA VAL A 967 23.09 -30.94 -9.40
C VAL A 967 23.32 -29.69 -10.25
N ALA A 968 23.22 -29.78 -11.59
CA ALA A 968 23.35 -28.62 -12.47
C ALA A 968 22.25 -27.57 -12.22
N LYS A 969 20.99 -28.01 -12.04
CA LYS A 969 19.86 -27.15 -11.67
C LYS A 969 20.09 -26.45 -10.31
N VAL A 970 20.62 -27.15 -9.31
CA VAL A 970 20.94 -26.56 -8.01
C VAL A 970 22.01 -25.48 -8.13
N LYS A 971 23.11 -25.76 -8.85
CA LYS A 971 24.22 -24.81 -9.04
C LYS A 971 23.75 -23.54 -9.76
N SER A 972 23.02 -23.69 -10.86
CA SER A 972 22.51 -22.58 -11.68
C SER A 972 21.51 -21.70 -10.92
N LEU A 973 20.48 -22.29 -10.29
CA LEU A 973 19.50 -21.53 -9.51
C LEU A 973 20.13 -20.83 -8.30
N SER A 974 21.05 -21.50 -7.61
CA SER A 974 21.77 -20.92 -6.48
C SER A 974 22.60 -19.70 -6.91
N PHE A 975 23.34 -19.82 -8.02
CA PHE A 975 24.13 -18.72 -8.58
C PHE A 975 23.23 -17.56 -9.02
N LEU A 976 22.20 -17.83 -9.83
CA LEU A 976 21.29 -16.82 -10.36
C LEU A 976 20.61 -16.04 -9.24
N TRP A 977 20.05 -16.72 -8.23
CA TRP A 977 19.35 -16.08 -7.12
C TRP A 977 20.30 -15.37 -6.17
N LEU A 978 21.50 -15.90 -5.94
CA LEU A 978 22.51 -15.22 -5.14
C LEU A 978 22.97 -13.91 -5.82
N ARG A 979 23.23 -13.94 -7.14
CA ARG A 979 23.62 -12.75 -7.92
C ARG A 979 22.51 -11.70 -7.98
N SER A 980 21.27 -12.11 -8.24
CA SER A 980 20.15 -11.17 -8.48
C SER A 980 19.47 -10.66 -7.21
N ARG A 981 19.52 -11.39 -6.09
CA ARG A 981 18.69 -11.11 -4.89
C ARG A 981 19.48 -10.92 -3.60
N SER A 982 20.80 -11.12 -3.62
CA SER A 982 21.62 -10.92 -2.44
C SER A 982 22.14 -9.49 -2.31
N LYS A 983 22.71 -9.17 -1.15
CA LYS A 983 23.44 -7.91 -0.92
C LYS A 983 24.96 -8.07 -1.09
N PHE A 984 25.40 -9.20 -1.65
CA PHE A 984 26.81 -9.57 -1.76
C PHE A 984 27.42 -9.20 -3.12
N ASN A 985 26.80 -8.27 -3.86
CA ASN A 985 27.11 -7.96 -5.26
C ASN A 985 28.58 -7.61 -5.53
N ASN A 986 29.28 -7.01 -4.56
CA ASN A 986 30.69 -6.61 -4.72
C ASN A 986 31.69 -7.78 -4.65
N CYS A 987 31.25 -9.01 -4.37
CA CYS A 987 32.14 -10.17 -4.27
C CYS A 987 32.04 -11.13 -5.49
N LEU A 988 31.15 -10.85 -6.44
CA LEU A 988 30.98 -11.64 -7.68
C LEU A 988 31.51 -10.90 -8.91
N SER A 989 32.08 -9.71 -8.72
CA SER A 989 32.76 -8.93 -9.77
C SER A 989 34.24 -9.29 -9.78
N MET A 990 34.64 -10.18 -10.69
CA MET A 990 35.93 -10.26 -11.38
C MET A 990 36.15 -11.70 -11.87
N THR A 991 35.71 -11.96 -13.10
CA THR A 991 36.45 -12.79 -14.07
C THR A 991 35.97 -12.33 -15.45
N GLU A 992 36.78 -11.45 -16.04
CA GLU A 992 36.97 -11.15 -17.46
C GLU A 992 35.74 -11.18 -18.39
N GLU A 993 35.39 -9.97 -18.84
CA GLU A 993 34.90 -9.71 -20.18
C GLU A 993 35.84 -10.36 -21.22
N TYR A 994 35.60 -11.61 -21.60
CA TYR A 994 36.14 -12.18 -22.84
C TYR A 994 35.08 -13.03 -23.53
N GLU A 995 34.74 -12.61 -24.75
CA GLU A 995 34.09 -13.35 -25.84
C GLU A 995 32.69 -13.93 -25.63
N LEU A 996 31.69 -13.07 -25.45
CA LEU A 996 30.30 -13.38 -25.83
C LEU A 996 29.72 -12.41 -26.88
N SER A 997 30.57 -11.54 -27.45
CA SER A 997 30.19 -10.52 -28.44
C SER A 997 30.17 -11.02 -29.90
N THR A 998 30.26 -12.33 -30.15
CA THR A 998 30.34 -12.88 -31.52
C THR A 998 29.35 -14.02 -31.82
N TYR A 999 28.35 -14.29 -30.97
CA TYR A 999 27.32 -15.27 -31.32
C TYR A 999 25.97 -14.61 -31.59
N ASP A 1000 25.58 -14.78 -32.85
CA ASP A 1000 24.31 -14.38 -33.44
C ASP A 1000 23.13 -14.95 -32.63
N CYS A 1001 22.15 -14.11 -32.32
CA CYS A 1001 21.08 -14.41 -31.36
C CYS A 1001 19.89 -15.16 -31.98
N HIS A 1002 20.00 -15.61 -33.24
CA HIS A 1002 18.92 -16.16 -34.04
C HIS A 1002 18.71 -17.68 -33.94
N GLU A 1003 19.40 -18.42 -33.06
CA GLU A 1003 19.12 -19.85 -32.85
C GLU A 1003 19.19 -20.26 -31.36
N LEU A 1004 18.17 -19.92 -30.56
CA LEU A 1004 18.12 -20.35 -29.14
C LEU A 1004 16.72 -20.83 -28.73
N ASN A 1005 16.49 -22.12 -28.97
CA ASN A 1005 15.33 -22.87 -28.50
C ASN A 1005 15.46 -23.19 -27.00
N TYR A 1006 14.59 -22.61 -26.17
CA TYR A 1006 14.66 -22.65 -24.68
C TYR A 1006 14.53 -24.06 -24.07
N ASN A 1007 14.09 -25.08 -24.83
CA ASN A 1007 13.94 -26.45 -24.34
C ASN A 1007 15.10 -27.41 -24.70
N GLN A 1008 16.14 -26.95 -25.40
CA GLN A 1008 17.32 -27.78 -25.73
C GLN A 1008 18.63 -27.34 -25.04
N ILE A 1009 18.63 -26.26 -24.26
CA ILE A 1009 19.86 -25.68 -23.66
C ILE A 1009 19.96 -25.88 -22.15
N ALA A 1010 19.21 -26.83 -21.56
CA ALA A 1010 19.35 -27.07 -20.12
C ALA A 1010 20.61 -27.88 -19.74
N LEU A 1011 21.22 -28.66 -20.65
CA LEU A 1011 22.27 -29.62 -20.26
C LEU A 1011 23.48 -29.79 -21.20
N SER A 1012 23.40 -29.42 -22.48
CA SER A 1012 24.44 -29.76 -23.46
C SER A 1012 25.32 -28.60 -23.93
N ARG A 1013 25.01 -27.34 -23.57
CA ARG A 1013 25.75 -26.15 -24.03
C ARG A 1013 26.01 -25.10 -22.95
N LEU A 1014 26.17 -25.52 -21.68
CA LEU A 1014 26.94 -24.69 -20.75
C LEU A 1014 28.41 -24.79 -21.16
N PRO A 1015 29.14 -23.67 -21.34
CA PRO A 1015 30.56 -23.74 -21.62
C PRO A 1015 31.23 -24.57 -20.52
N MET A 1016 32.08 -25.52 -20.90
CA MET A 1016 33.01 -26.23 -20.00
C MET A 1016 33.98 -25.28 -19.25
N SER A 1017 33.83 -23.96 -19.37
CA SER A 1017 34.52 -22.96 -18.55
C SER A 1017 33.73 -22.55 -17.29
N ILE A 1018 32.39 -22.71 -17.24
CA ILE A 1018 31.61 -22.51 -16.00
C ILE A 1018 31.84 -23.67 -14.99
N THR A 1019 32.42 -24.77 -15.48
CA THR A 1019 32.88 -25.91 -14.67
C THR A 1019 34.26 -25.70 -14.03
N LYS A 1020 34.94 -24.56 -14.22
CA LYS A 1020 36.13 -24.23 -13.39
C LYS A 1020 35.71 -23.70 -12.02
N ASP A 1021 35.35 -24.65 -11.15
CA ASP A 1021 35.36 -24.77 -9.67
C ASP A 1021 35.58 -23.58 -8.68
N TYR A 1022 35.61 -22.31 -9.07
CA TYR A 1022 36.21 -21.26 -8.22
C TYR A 1022 35.37 -20.02 -7.88
N THR A 1023 34.07 -19.92 -8.13
CA THR A 1023 33.32 -18.70 -7.73
C THR A 1023 32.65 -18.84 -6.35
N ILE A 1024 31.81 -19.85 -6.13
CA ILE A 1024 31.14 -20.04 -4.81
C ILE A 1024 32.08 -20.68 -3.79
N GLY A 1025 32.90 -21.64 -4.17
CA GLY A 1025 33.89 -22.28 -3.27
C GLY A 1025 34.95 -21.31 -2.73
N THR A 1026 35.29 -20.28 -3.51
CA THR A 1026 36.26 -19.22 -3.13
C THR A 1026 35.60 -18.13 -2.27
N LEU A 1027 34.30 -17.90 -2.46
CA LEU A 1027 33.47 -17.03 -1.60
C LEU A 1027 33.29 -17.57 -0.18
N LEU A 1028 33.35 -18.89 0.00
CA LEU A 1028 33.09 -19.53 1.28
C LEU A 1028 34.27 -19.41 2.26
N ASN A 1029 35.53 -19.29 1.78
CA ASN A 1029 36.78 -19.20 2.58
C ASN A 1029 36.63 -19.84 3.97
N LEU A 1030 36.27 -21.12 3.97
CA LEU A 1030 36.18 -21.93 5.17
C LEU A 1030 37.62 -22.32 5.54
N PRO A 1031 37.99 -22.25 6.84
CA PRO A 1031 39.33 -22.67 7.29
C PRO A 1031 39.59 -24.15 7.08
#